data_AF-A0A935MAC1-F1
#
_entry.id   AF-A0A935MAC1-F1
#
_cell.length_a   1.000
_cell.length_b   1.000
_cell.length_c   1.000
_cell.angle_alpha   90.00
_cell.angle_beta   90.00
_cell.angle_gamma   90.00
#
_symmetry.space_group_name_H-M   'P 1'
#
loop_
_entity.id
_entity.type
_entity.pdbx_description
1 polymer ?
#
loop_
_entity_poly.entity_id
_entity_poly.type
_entity_poly.pdbx_seq_one_letter_code
_entity_poly.pdbx_strand_id
1 'polypeptide(L)'
;MSVLALIGYAVGGIVFLILLSGIRFIPNNRIGIIEKRFAGKGSVKSGLIALNGEAGYQPRILRGGLHYLMPIQYVVHTMPLVTISQGKVGYVFARDGKQLDPAQVLASNATVTDFQDVESFLKNGGQRGPQRRILREGTYAFNLVQFIVITEERIYTLALSKEEGDTIRGMAEVIAQRGGFRPVVIKDTDDSIGVVTVHDGPSLAQGEIIAPVVGDDPDQAETYHNKFQDADNFLRAGGQRGRQLQVLVEGTYYVNRLFGTVEMIPKTVIEVGNVGVVVSYTGETGDDLSGKEYRHGELVNKGYRGVWSEPLLPGKYAFNTYAGKVISVPTTNIILKWIRTETGAHRYDENLTEVSLITKDAFEPSLPLSVVVHIDYQKAPLVIQRFGDIKKLVEQTLDPMVSAYFKNVGQMRTLIQLLQDRSAIQQQASSEMREKFAHYNLALEEVLIGTPSSPENDTQIETILMQLRSRQVAEEQVETYNQQEKAAVKERELREAQSRAQMQTKLTEAELNINIQSDQGKAEYQRSLQQAQQIRALAEAEAEKIARIGIAQALATEEQVRAYGGPQFQVTQQVLTRFAEAIQTSGVDVVPRVVVSGGNNAEGGSSASSNVMEGLLTMLLSERFGVMADESAKAPRSPEADALREQIRKDMEKKK
;
A
#
# COMPACT_ATOMS: atom_id res chain seq x y z
N MET A 1 96.44 0.73 73.62
CA MET A 1 95.18 0.04 73.97
C MET A 1 95.46 -1.44 74.18
N SER A 2 94.79 -2.11 75.13
CA SER A 2 94.91 -3.56 75.30
C SER A 2 94.22 -4.30 74.14
N VAL A 3 94.67 -5.52 73.82
CA VAL A 3 94.06 -6.36 72.78
C VAL A 3 92.57 -6.62 73.09
N LEU A 4 92.22 -6.76 74.36
CA LEU A 4 90.85 -6.86 74.86
C LEU A 4 89.98 -5.63 74.50
N ALA A 5 90.52 -4.41 74.61
CA ALA A 5 89.78 -3.21 74.21
C ALA A 5 89.55 -3.19 72.68
N LEU A 6 90.54 -3.59 71.89
CA LEU A 6 90.44 -3.61 70.43
C LEU A 6 89.44 -4.67 69.94
N ILE A 7 89.40 -5.85 70.58
CA ILE A 7 88.35 -6.85 70.37
C ILE A 7 86.97 -6.30 70.79
N GLY A 8 86.89 -5.61 71.94
CA GLY A 8 85.65 -4.98 72.42
C GLY A 8 85.08 -3.96 71.42
N TYR A 9 85.92 -3.09 70.85
CA TYR A 9 85.50 -2.16 69.80
C TYR A 9 85.13 -2.86 68.49
N ALA A 10 85.81 -3.96 68.11
CA ALA A 10 85.46 -4.73 66.92
C ALA A 10 84.09 -5.41 67.08
N VAL A 11 83.83 -6.07 68.22
CA VAL A 11 82.54 -6.70 68.53
C VAL A 11 81.44 -5.64 68.66
N GLY A 12 81.70 -4.52 69.35
CA GLY A 12 80.77 -3.40 69.44
C GLY A 12 80.43 -2.80 68.09
N GLY A 13 81.42 -2.64 67.21
CA GLY A 13 81.23 -2.19 65.82
C GLY A 13 80.42 -3.16 64.98
N ILE A 14 80.65 -4.47 65.10
CA ILE A 14 79.85 -5.51 64.43
C ILE A 14 78.40 -5.50 64.94
N VAL A 15 78.18 -5.42 66.25
CA VAL A 15 76.83 -5.33 66.84
C VAL A 15 76.12 -4.05 66.41
N PHE A 16 76.84 -2.92 66.34
CA PHE A 16 76.31 -1.65 65.84
C PHE A 16 75.94 -1.73 64.35
N LEU A 17 76.78 -2.31 63.50
CA LEU A 17 76.47 -2.53 62.08
C LEU A 17 75.27 -3.46 61.88
N ILE A 18 75.16 -4.52 62.71
CA ILE A 18 73.98 -5.40 62.72
C ILE A 18 72.74 -4.60 63.13
N LEU A 19 72.78 -3.82 64.21
CA LEU A 19 71.66 -2.97 64.64
C LEU A 19 71.25 -1.98 63.55
N LEU A 20 72.22 -1.36 62.85
CA LEU A 20 71.97 -0.38 61.79
C LEU A 20 71.38 -1.02 60.52
N SER A 21 71.70 -2.29 60.25
CA SER A 21 71.07 -3.10 59.18
C SER A 21 69.57 -3.42 59.44
N GLY A 22 69.07 -3.08 60.64
CA GLY A 22 67.64 -3.15 60.96
C GLY A 22 66.80 -2.04 60.33
N ILE A 23 67.43 -0.97 59.80
CA ILE A 23 66.74 0.08 59.07
C ILE A 23 66.40 -0.42 57.66
N ARG A 24 65.10 -0.52 57.33
CA ARG A 24 64.63 -0.89 55.99
C ARG A 24 63.75 0.20 55.40
N PHE A 25 64.09 0.63 54.19
CA PHE A 25 63.26 1.50 53.38
C PHE A 25 62.35 0.68 52.46
N ILE A 26 61.05 0.92 52.53
CA ILE A 26 60.06 0.30 51.64
C ILE A 26 59.53 1.38 50.70
N PRO A 27 59.75 1.26 49.38
CA PRO A 27 59.19 2.19 48.39
C PRO A 27 57.66 2.20 48.42
N ASN A 28 57.03 3.35 48.14
CA ASN A 28 55.57 3.51 48.19
C ASN A 28 54.79 2.63 47.19
N ASN A 29 55.43 2.08 46.16
CA ASN A 29 54.83 1.12 45.22
C ASN A 29 54.95 -0.35 45.69
N ARG A 30 55.43 -0.59 46.91
CA ARG A 30 55.70 -1.90 47.49
C ARG A 30 55.19 -1.99 48.94
N ILE A 31 55.12 -3.21 49.43
CA ILE A 31 54.76 -3.56 50.80
C ILE A 31 55.84 -4.47 51.39
N GLY A 32 56.07 -4.35 52.69
CA GLY A 32 56.92 -5.27 53.44
C GLY A 32 56.08 -6.29 54.19
N ILE A 33 56.22 -7.57 53.87
CA ILE A 33 55.61 -8.64 54.65
C ILE A 33 56.62 -9.07 55.71
N ILE A 34 56.21 -9.09 56.98
CA ILE A 34 57.09 -9.39 58.11
C ILE A 34 57.04 -10.88 58.42
N GLU A 35 58.21 -11.51 58.51
CA GLU A 35 58.42 -12.86 59.04
C GLU A 35 59.25 -12.75 60.33
N LYS A 36 58.80 -13.42 61.41
CA LYS A 36 59.47 -13.41 62.71
C LYS A 36 60.14 -14.76 62.95
N ARG A 37 61.48 -14.78 62.93
CA ARG A 37 62.28 -16.03 62.96
C ARG A 37 62.23 -16.77 64.30
N PHE A 38 62.10 -16.05 65.40
CA PHE A 38 61.95 -16.64 66.74
C PHE A 38 61.13 -15.73 67.66
N ALA A 39 60.52 -16.33 68.68
CA ALA A 39 59.74 -15.66 69.70
C ALA A 39 59.81 -16.46 71.00
N GLY A 40 59.83 -15.79 72.16
CA GLY A 40 59.79 -16.45 73.47
C GLY A 40 58.50 -17.24 73.75
N LYS A 41 57.47 -17.11 72.90
CA LYS A 41 56.22 -17.87 72.95
C LYS A 41 56.23 -19.15 72.09
N GLY A 42 57.31 -19.43 71.35
CA GLY A 42 57.41 -20.54 70.40
C GLY A 42 56.97 -20.19 68.96
N SER A 43 56.84 -21.23 68.14
CA SER A 43 56.40 -21.18 66.74
C SER A 43 54.87 -21.27 66.62
N VAL A 44 54.31 -20.78 65.52
CA VAL A 44 52.91 -21.02 65.13
C VAL A 44 52.60 -22.51 65.19
N LYS A 45 51.52 -22.85 65.91
CA LYS A 45 51.08 -24.24 66.16
C LYS A 45 50.09 -24.76 65.11
N SER A 46 49.36 -23.87 64.46
CA SER A 46 48.35 -24.18 63.44
C SER A 46 48.17 -22.95 62.55
N GLY A 47 47.99 -23.16 61.25
CA GLY A 47 47.96 -22.10 60.26
C GLY A 47 49.36 -21.64 59.80
N LEU A 48 49.37 -20.61 58.96
CA LEU A 48 50.55 -19.97 58.36
C LEU A 48 50.83 -18.60 59.00
N ILE A 49 49.82 -17.94 59.57
CA ILE A 49 49.90 -16.57 60.09
C ILE A 49 49.92 -16.54 61.62
N ALA A 50 50.92 -15.86 62.18
CA ALA A 50 51.15 -15.70 63.61
C ALA A 50 50.30 -14.56 64.22
N LEU A 51 49.09 -14.89 64.70
CA LEU A 51 48.19 -13.91 65.33
C LEU A 51 48.65 -13.46 66.74
N ASN A 52 49.24 -14.35 67.54
CA ASN A 52 49.50 -14.11 68.98
C ASN A 52 50.93 -13.59 69.30
N GLY A 53 51.65 -13.13 68.29
CA GLY A 53 53.05 -12.70 68.39
C GLY A 53 54.07 -13.85 68.44
N GLU A 54 53.66 -15.04 67.99
CA GLU A 54 54.47 -16.25 67.80
C GLU A 54 55.49 -16.09 66.65
N ALA A 55 56.45 -17.01 66.54
CA ALA A 55 57.37 -17.06 65.40
C ALA A 55 56.67 -17.59 64.15
N GLY A 56 56.82 -16.89 63.02
CA GLY A 56 56.08 -17.10 61.77
C GLY A 56 55.78 -15.78 61.03
N TYR A 57 55.03 -15.87 59.93
CA TYR A 57 54.60 -14.70 59.16
C TYR A 57 53.57 -13.88 59.94
N GLN A 58 53.74 -12.56 60.01
CA GLN A 58 52.85 -11.68 60.77
C GLN A 58 51.66 -11.23 59.89
N PRO A 59 50.47 -10.99 60.47
CA PRO A 59 49.30 -10.53 59.71
C PRO A 59 49.51 -9.12 59.14
N ARG A 60 50.09 -8.22 59.94
CA ARG A 60 50.28 -6.80 59.61
C ARG A 60 51.43 -6.59 58.62
N ILE A 61 51.10 -5.94 57.50
CA ILE A 61 52.07 -5.48 56.50
C ILE A 61 52.64 -4.10 56.82
N LEU A 62 53.86 -3.84 56.35
CA LEU A 62 54.46 -2.52 56.31
C LEU A 62 54.11 -1.81 55.00
N ARG A 63 53.49 -0.62 55.11
CA ARG A 63 53.30 0.31 53.99
C ARG A 63 54.60 1.07 53.70
N GLY A 64 54.66 1.79 52.58
CA GLY A 64 55.83 2.58 52.20
C GLY A 64 56.31 3.55 53.29
N GLY A 65 57.63 3.70 53.42
CA GLY A 65 58.28 4.48 54.47
C GLY A 65 59.57 3.86 54.99
N LEU A 66 60.17 4.52 55.98
CA LEU A 66 61.34 4.04 56.70
C LEU A 66 60.88 3.30 57.96
N HIS A 67 61.27 2.03 58.10
CA HIS A 67 60.90 1.18 59.23
C HIS A 67 62.14 0.60 59.91
N TYR A 68 62.11 0.49 61.24
CA TYR A 68 63.15 -0.15 62.02
C TYR A 68 62.66 -1.50 62.57
N LEU A 69 63.37 -2.58 62.24
CA LEU A 69 63.09 -3.91 62.76
C LEU A 69 64.39 -4.63 63.12
N MET A 70 64.42 -5.29 64.28
CA MET A 70 65.60 -6.06 64.74
C MET A 70 65.95 -7.17 63.73
N PRO A 71 67.09 -7.09 63.01
CA PRO A 71 67.30 -7.90 61.79
C PRO A 71 67.61 -9.37 62.05
N ILE A 72 68.04 -9.71 63.27
CA ILE A 72 68.20 -11.11 63.70
C ILE A 72 66.82 -11.75 63.93
N GLN A 73 65.85 -10.99 64.45
CA GLN A 73 64.52 -11.46 64.83
C GLN A 73 63.51 -11.39 63.67
N TYR A 74 63.63 -10.41 62.78
CA TYR A 74 62.66 -10.13 61.72
C TYR A 74 63.28 -10.10 60.33
N VAL A 75 62.63 -10.80 59.39
CA VAL A 75 62.88 -10.71 57.95
C VAL A 75 61.71 -9.97 57.31
N VAL A 76 62.00 -9.02 56.42
CA VAL A 76 60.98 -8.32 55.63
C VAL A 76 61.11 -8.73 54.17
N HIS A 77 60.04 -9.30 53.62
CA HIS A 77 59.91 -9.66 52.21
C HIS A 77 59.23 -8.51 51.46
N THR A 78 59.96 -7.86 50.54
CA THR A 78 59.48 -6.65 49.86
C THR A 78 58.75 -6.99 48.56
N MET A 79 57.41 -6.97 48.62
CA MET A 79 56.52 -7.34 47.52
C MET A 79 55.91 -6.12 46.80
N PRO A 80 55.52 -6.24 45.51
CA PRO A 80 54.76 -5.19 44.84
C PRO A 80 53.35 -5.08 45.41
N LEU A 81 52.76 -3.88 45.32
CA LEU A 81 51.32 -3.72 45.49
C LEU A 81 50.55 -4.51 44.41
N VAL A 82 49.36 -4.98 44.77
CA VAL A 82 48.45 -5.67 43.84
C VAL A 82 47.70 -4.60 43.07
N THR A 83 47.99 -4.48 41.78
CA THR A 83 47.31 -3.53 40.90
C THR A 83 46.48 -4.30 39.88
N ILE A 84 45.21 -3.94 39.77
CA ILE A 84 44.27 -4.47 38.79
C ILE A 84 43.95 -3.33 37.84
N SER A 85 44.33 -3.48 36.58
CA SER A 85 44.09 -2.51 35.51
C SER A 85 42.59 -2.28 35.28
N GLN A 86 42.23 -1.11 34.76
CA GLN A 86 40.83 -0.74 34.52
C GLN A 86 40.12 -1.74 33.61
N GLY A 87 38.85 -2.02 33.92
CA GLY A 87 38.04 -3.00 33.18
C GLY A 87 38.43 -4.47 33.42
N LYS A 88 39.33 -4.77 34.36
CA LYS A 88 39.75 -6.14 34.70
C LYS A 88 39.29 -6.56 36.10
N VAL A 89 39.31 -7.87 36.31
CA VAL A 89 38.91 -8.54 37.55
C VAL A 89 40.09 -9.34 38.11
N GLY A 90 40.27 -9.30 39.43
CA GLY A 90 41.24 -10.12 40.16
C GLY A 90 40.57 -11.19 41.03
N TYR A 91 41.22 -12.34 41.18
CA TYR A 91 40.74 -13.46 42.01
C TYR A 91 41.61 -13.61 43.25
N VAL A 92 41.00 -13.83 44.41
CA VAL A 92 41.68 -14.01 45.71
C VAL A 92 41.60 -15.47 46.14
N PHE A 93 42.71 -16.00 46.64
CA PHE A 93 42.78 -17.32 47.27
C PHE A 93 43.46 -17.14 48.63
N ALA A 94 42.81 -17.58 49.71
CA ALA A 94 43.37 -17.54 51.06
C ALA A 94 44.12 -18.85 51.36
N ARG A 95 45.36 -18.76 51.83
CA ARG A 95 46.13 -19.94 52.25
C ARG A 95 45.68 -20.47 53.61
N ASP A 96 45.42 -19.57 54.54
CA ASP A 96 45.05 -19.87 55.93
C ASP A 96 43.61 -19.45 56.25
N GLY A 97 43.04 -20.03 57.31
CA GLY A 97 41.66 -19.79 57.74
C GLY A 97 40.87 -21.07 58.00
N LYS A 98 39.57 -20.94 58.26
CA LYS A 98 38.66 -22.08 58.45
C LYS A 98 38.62 -22.95 57.19
N GLN A 99 38.51 -24.26 57.36
CA GLN A 99 38.34 -25.17 56.23
C GLN A 99 36.98 -24.95 55.55
N LEU A 100 36.90 -25.18 54.23
CA LEU A 100 35.64 -25.20 53.50
C LEU A 100 34.85 -26.46 53.90
N ASP A 101 33.52 -26.38 53.89
CA ASP A 101 32.67 -27.54 54.09
C ASP A 101 32.81 -28.54 52.91
N PRO A 102 32.61 -29.86 53.11
CA PRO A 102 32.87 -30.86 52.07
C PRO A 102 32.11 -30.68 50.74
N ALA A 103 30.97 -29.99 50.76
CA ALA A 103 30.15 -29.69 49.58
C ALA A 103 30.42 -28.31 48.95
N GLN A 104 31.22 -27.46 49.63
CA GLN A 104 31.50 -26.07 49.28
C GLN A 104 32.75 -25.95 48.41
N VAL A 105 32.63 -25.33 47.24
CA VAL A 105 33.75 -25.17 46.30
C VAL A 105 34.51 -23.86 46.52
N LEU A 106 33.80 -22.79 46.90
CA LEU A 106 34.36 -21.45 47.09
C LEU A 106 34.10 -20.94 48.52
N ALA A 107 35.11 -20.35 49.13
CA ALA A 107 35.04 -19.73 50.44
C ALA A 107 34.04 -18.56 50.47
N SER A 108 33.20 -18.53 51.51
CA SER A 108 32.19 -17.50 51.73
C SER A 108 32.80 -16.22 52.27
N ASN A 109 32.27 -15.09 51.82
CA ASN A 109 32.66 -13.74 52.25
C ASN A 109 31.54 -13.02 53.02
N ALA A 110 30.53 -13.76 53.49
CA ALA A 110 29.39 -13.22 54.23
C ALA A 110 29.77 -12.50 55.55
N THR A 111 30.80 -12.97 56.26
CA THR A 111 31.29 -12.33 57.51
C THR A 111 32.52 -11.44 57.31
N VAL A 112 33.23 -11.56 56.17
CA VAL A 112 34.46 -10.82 55.90
C VAL A 112 34.53 -10.38 54.44
N THR A 113 34.49 -9.07 54.24
CA THR A 113 34.55 -8.40 52.94
C THR A 113 35.89 -7.70 52.65
N ASP A 114 36.69 -7.42 53.69
CA ASP A 114 38.03 -6.83 53.53
C ASP A 114 39.12 -7.91 53.65
N PHE A 115 40.03 -7.91 52.68
CA PHE A 115 41.18 -8.80 52.62
C PHE A 115 42.49 -8.07 52.93
N GLN A 116 42.48 -6.74 53.12
CA GLN A 116 43.68 -5.98 53.50
C GLN A 116 44.07 -6.20 54.97
N ASP A 117 43.10 -6.41 55.86
CA ASP A 117 43.35 -6.81 57.25
C ASP A 117 43.21 -8.34 57.44
N VAL A 118 44.37 -9.00 57.51
CA VAL A 118 44.50 -10.43 57.79
C VAL A 118 44.02 -10.79 59.20
N GLU A 119 44.18 -9.88 60.17
CA GLU A 119 43.86 -10.15 61.57
C GLU A 119 42.34 -10.22 61.77
N SER A 120 41.58 -9.26 61.21
CA SER A 120 40.12 -9.35 61.17
C SER A 120 39.64 -10.52 60.33
N PHE A 121 40.27 -10.82 59.18
CA PHE A 121 39.88 -11.95 58.34
C PHE A 121 39.92 -13.28 59.10
N LEU A 122 41.03 -13.57 59.80
CA LEU A 122 41.17 -14.83 60.54
C LEU A 122 40.30 -14.85 61.81
N LYS A 123 40.17 -13.74 62.54
CA LYS A 123 39.31 -13.65 63.74
C LYS A 123 37.83 -13.80 63.44
N ASN A 124 37.34 -13.18 62.37
CA ASN A 124 35.93 -13.22 61.96
C ASN A 124 35.57 -14.51 61.19
N GLY A 125 36.50 -15.47 61.14
CA GLY A 125 36.27 -16.82 60.63
C GLY A 125 36.33 -16.96 59.11
N GLY A 126 37.14 -16.13 58.44
CA GLY A 126 37.42 -16.28 57.01
C GLY A 126 37.91 -17.68 56.65
N GLN A 127 37.44 -18.20 55.51
CA GLN A 127 37.74 -19.54 55.04
C GLN A 127 38.93 -19.55 54.08
N ARG A 128 39.77 -20.60 54.17
CA ARG A 128 40.85 -20.86 53.21
C ARG A 128 40.29 -21.31 51.86
N GLY A 129 41.11 -21.23 50.81
CA GLY A 129 40.75 -21.60 49.44
C GLY A 129 40.32 -20.41 48.56
N PRO A 130 39.80 -20.68 47.35
CA PRO A 130 39.31 -19.68 46.41
C PRO A 130 38.13 -18.89 47.00
N GLN A 131 38.18 -17.57 46.95
CA GLN A 131 37.11 -16.71 47.50
C GLN A 131 35.97 -16.50 46.49
N ARG A 132 34.74 -16.36 46.98
CA ARG A 132 33.57 -15.99 46.16
C ARG A 132 33.64 -14.54 45.67
N ARG A 133 34.10 -13.63 46.53
CA ARG A 133 34.25 -12.20 46.21
C ARG A 133 35.47 -11.98 45.31
N ILE A 134 35.22 -11.33 44.18
CA ILE A 134 36.25 -10.85 43.25
C ILE A 134 36.77 -9.46 43.62
N LEU A 135 37.95 -9.12 43.10
CA LEU A 135 38.54 -7.78 43.23
C LEU A 135 38.29 -6.97 41.97
N ARG A 136 37.94 -5.71 42.18
CA ARG A 136 37.77 -4.68 41.16
C ARG A 136 39.08 -3.97 40.86
N GLU A 137 39.11 -3.24 39.75
CA GLU A 137 40.17 -2.31 39.36
C GLU A 137 40.62 -1.41 40.52
N GLY A 138 41.93 -1.18 40.65
CA GLY A 138 42.51 -0.45 41.77
C GLY A 138 43.84 -1.01 42.26
N THR A 139 44.40 -0.38 43.29
CA THR A 139 45.67 -0.79 43.92
C THR A 139 45.44 -1.16 45.37
N TYR A 140 45.73 -2.42 45.70
CA TYR A 140 45.52 -3.01 47.01
C TYR A 140 46.84 -3.45 47.64
N ALA A 141 46.87 -3.43 48.96
CA ALA A 141 47.99 -3.90 49.75
C ALA A 141 47.55 -5.13 50.54
N PHE A 142 47.64 -6.30 49.91
CA PHE A 142 47.35 -7.57 50.54
C PHE A 142 48.62 -8.20 51.09
N ASN A 143 48.49 -8.94 52.19
CA ASN A 143 49.57 -9.80 52.66
C ASN A 143 49.71 -10.99 51.71
N LEU A 144 50.68 -10.92 50.77
CA LEU A 144 50.88 -11.95 49.73
C LEU A 144 51.40 -13.30 50.25
N VAL A 145 51.62 -13.43 51.57
CA VAL A 145 51.76 -14.74 52.21
C VAL A 145 50.39 -15.35 52.46
N GLN A 146 49.45 -14.57 53.01
CA GLN A 146 48.11 -15.04 53.31
C GLN A 146 47.24 -15.18 52.05
N PHE A 147 47.31 -14.21 51.15
CA PHE A 147 46.44 -14.11 49.98
C PHE A 147 47.24 -14.19 48.68
N ILE A 148 46.93 -15.18 47.86
CA ILE A 148 47.36 -15.24 46.47
C ILE A 148 46.34 -14.44 45.66
N VAL A 149 46.80 -13.46 44.87
CA VAL A 149 45.92 -12.74 43.93
C VAL A 149 46.32 -13.04 42.50
N ILE A 150 45.38 -13.53 41.71
CA ILE A 150 45.56 -13.84 40.29
C ILE A 150 44.88 -12.73 39.46
N THR A 151 45.65 -12.07 38.59
CA THR A 151 45.14 -11.14 37.57
C THR A 151 45.54 -11.60 36.18
N GLU A 152 44.97 -11.00 35.12
CA GLU A 152 45.33 -11.30 33.72
C GLU A 152 46.82 -11.09 33.42
N GLU A 153 47.45 -10.14 34.11
CA GLU A 153 48.82 -9.69 33.82
C GLU A 153 49.86 -10.45 34.62
N ARG A 154 49.53 -10.83 35.87
CA ARG A 154 50.47 -11.50 36.77
C ARG A 154 49.80 -12.13 37.98
N ILE A 155 50.51 -13.10 38.55
CA ILE A 155 50.18 -13.73 39.83
C ILE A 155 50.95 -13.00 40.93
N TYR A 156 50.25 -12.60 41.99
CA TYR A 156 50.80 -11.95 43.18
C TYR A 156 50.79 -12.94 44.35
N THR A 157 51.97 -13.42 44.74
CA THR A 157 52.16 -14.36 45.86
C THR A 157 53.61 -14.31 46.34
N LEU A 158 53.86 -14.57 47.64
CA LEU A 158 55.15 -15.10 48.09
C LEU A 158 55.14 -16.61 47.81
N ALA A 159 55.98 -17.08 46.89
CA ALA A 159 56.13 -18.50 46.61
C ALA A 159 56.74 -19.23 47.82
N LEU A 160 56.06 -20.25 48.34
CA LEU A 160 56.54 -21.07 49.47
C LEU A 160 57.22 -22.35 48.98
N SER A 161 56.73 -22.94 47.88
CA SER A 161 57.37 -24.07 47.19
C SER A 161 57.22 -23.96 45.68
N LYS A 162 58.01 -24.77 44.93
CA LYS A 162 57.91 -24.83 43.46
C LYS A 162 56.59 -25.47 43.01
N GLU A 163 56.21 -26.58 43.64
CA GLU A 163 54.98 -27.33 43.37
C GLU A 163 53.73 -26.45 43.53
N GLU A 164 53.67 -25.67 44.62
CA GLU A 164 52.60 -24.70 44.83
C GLU A 164 52.54 -23.69 43.68
N GLY A 165 53.70 -23.15 43.27
CA GLY A 165 53.81 -22.23 42.14
C GLY A 165 53.39 -22.83 40.78
N ASP A 166 53.45 -24.14 40.60
CA ASP A 166 52.91 -24.83 39.42
C ASP A 166 51.37 -24.97 39.53
N THR A 167 50.83 -25.36 40.70
CA THR A 167 49.37 -25.46 40.90
C THR A 167 48.64 -24.12 40.69
N ILE A 168 49.17 -23.02 41.24
CA ILE A 168 48.58 -21.68 41.10
C ILE A 168 48.57 -21.24 39.63
N ARG A 169 49.59 -21.62 38.84
CA ARG A 169 49.62 -21.37 37.39
C ARG A 169 48.52 -22.13 36.64
N GLY A 170 48.32 -23.41 36.96
CA GLY A 170 47.20 -24.19 36.40
C GLY A 170 45.82 -23.58 36.72
N MET A 171 45.63 -23.08 37.95
CA MET A 171 44.40 -22.38 38.33
C MET A 171 44.21 -21.06 37.55
N ALA A 172 45.29 -20.28 37.34
CA ALA A 172 45.25 -19.07 36.54
C ALA A 172 44.88 -19.36 35.07
N GLU A 173 45.39 -20.47 34.51
CA GLU A 173 45.07 -20.91 33.15
C GLU A 173 43.59 -21.28 33.01
N VAL A 174 43.00 -22.02 33.95
CA VAL A 174 41.56 -22.35 33.95
C VAL A 174 40.70 -21.08 33.98
N ILE A 175 41.11 -20.04 34.73
CA ILE A 175 40.40 -18.74 34.75
C ILE A 175 40.55 -18.03 33.40
N ALA A 176 41.74 -18.07 32.78
CA ALA A 176 41.99 -17.48 31.46
C ALA A 176 41.15 -18.16 30.37
N GLN A 177 41.12 -19.49 30.32
CA GLN A 177 40.30 -20.29 29.39
C GLN A 177 38.81 -19.98 29.52
N ARG A 178 38.33 -19.66 30.73
CA ARG A 178 36.94 -19.26 31.01
C ARG A 178 36.65 -17.77 30.76
N GLY A 179 37.64 -16.98 30.33
CA GLY A 179 37.53 -15.54 30.08
C GLY A 179 37.43 -14.67 31.35
N GLY A 180 37.84 -15.19 32.52
CA GLY A 180 37.40 -14.64 33.81
C GLY A 180 38.07 -13.39 34.33
N PHE A 181 39.13 -12.89 33.71
CA PHE A 181 39.77 -11.63 34.11
C PHE A 181 39.08 -10.37 33.57
N ARG A 182 37.98 -10.51 32.83
CA ARG A 182 37.20 -9.41 32.26
C ARG A 182 35.72 -9.59 32.64
N PRO A 183 34.95 -8.50 32.84
CA PRO A 183 33.52 -8.59 33.07
C PRO A 183 32.79 -9.16 31.85
N VAL A 184 31.62 -9.73 32.09
CA VAL A 184 30.71 -10.15 31.02
C VAL A 184 30.00 -8.90 30.50
N VAL A 185 30.36 -8.46 29.29
CA VAL A 185 29.73 -7.33 28.61
C VAL A 185 28.76 -7.87 27.57
N ILE A 186 27.48 -7.64 27.79
CA ILE A 186 26.41 -7.94 26.83
C ILE A 186 26.02 -6.63 26.17
N LYS A 187 26.35 -6.48 24.88
CA LYS A 187 26.02 -5.29 24.10
C LYS A 187 24.64 -5.44 23.48
N ASP A 188 23.93 -4.32 23.40
CA ASP A 188 22.64 -4.20 22.70
C ASP A 188 22.74 -4.61 21.22
N THR A 189 23.85 -4.26 20.56
CA THR A 189 24.13 -4.60 19.14
C THR A 189 24.17 -6.10 18.85
N ASP A 190 24.44 -6.93 19.84
CA ASP A 190 24.78 -8.33 19.64
C ASP A 190 23.54 -9.24 19.80
N ASP A 191 22.36 -8.66 20.11
CA ASP A 191 21.06 -9.32 20.29
C ASP A 191 21.12 -10.65 21.06
N SER A 192 22.01 -10.70 22.06
CA SER A 192 22.37 -11.90 22.81
C SER A 192 21.96 -11.78 24.27
N ILE A 193 21.84 -12.92 24.94
CA ILE A 193 21.62 -13.05 26.39
C ILE A 193 22.64 -14.03 26.97
N GLY A 194 22.99 -13.82 28.24
CA GLY A 194 23.91 -14.69 28.96
C GLY A 194 23.15 -15.73 29.80
N VAL A 195 23.24 -17.02 29.45
CA VAL A 195 22.79 -18.11 30.32
C VAL A 195 23.90 -18.42 31.32
N VAL A 196 23.57 -18.39 32.61
CA VAL A 196 24.53 -18.66 33.70
C VAL A 196 24.44 -20.12 34.11
N THR A 197 25.58 -20.77 34.28
CA THR A 197 25.72 -22.09 34.91
C THR A 197 26.56 -21.93 36.18
N VAL A 198 25.95 -22.18 37.34
CA VAL A 198 26.56 -22.05 38.67
C VAL A 198 27.20 -23.37 39.09
N HIS A 199 28.39 -23.31 39.70
CA HIS A 199 29.22 -24.47 40.06
C HIS A 199 29.28 -24.76 41.58
N ASP A 200 28.77 -23.85 42.42
CA ASP A 200 28.78 -23.93 43.90
C ASP A 200 27.35 -23.90 44.46
N GLY A 201 27.13 -24.42 45.67
CA GLY A 201 25.79 -24.55 46.28
C GLY A 201 25.19 -25.97 46.24
N PRO A 202 23.96 -26.20 46.75
CA PRO A 202 23.29 -27.50 46.72
C PRO A 202 23.02 -28.00 45.29
N SER A 203 22.88 -29.31 45.11
CA SER A 203 22.48 -29.93 43.83
C SER A 203 21.00 -29.75 43.51
N LEU A 204 20.69 -29.65 42.22
CA LEU A 204 19.32 -29.75 41.67
C LEU A 204 18.59 -31.00 42.16
N ALA A 205 17.26 -30.91 42.27
CA ALA A 205 16.41 -32.05 42.59
C ALA A 205 16.41 -33.07 41.43
N GLN A 206 16.18 -34.34 41.74
CA GLN A 206 16.19 -35.40 40.73
C GLN A 206 15.01 -35.22 39.76
N GLY A 207 15.32 -34.95 38.50
CA GLY A 207 14.35 -34.69 37.44
C GLY A 207 14.31 -33.24 36.95
N GLU A 208 14.94 -32.31 37.68
CA GLU A 208 15.11 -30.92 37.24
C GLU A 208 16.41 -30.76 36.43
N ILE A 209 16.32 -30.00 35.33
CA ILE A 209 17.47 -29.73 34.43
C ILE A 209 18.03 -28.32 34.58
N ILE A 210 17.28 -27.41 35.22
CA ILE A 210 17.58 -25.98 35.36
C ILE A 210 17.05 -25.50 36.72
N ALA A 211 17.85 -24.69 37.42
CA ALA A 211 17.50 -24.11 38.70
C ALA A 211 16.49 -22.95 38.55
N PRO A 212 15.51 -22.83 39.47
CA PRO A 212 14.53 -21.75 39.47
C PRO A 212 15.19 -20.39 39.73
N VAL A 213 14.46 -19.31 39.43
CA VAL A 213 14.89 -17.95 39.78
C VAL A 213 14.74 -17.76 41.29
N VAL A 214 15.79 -17.25 41.94
CA VAL A 214 15.83 -16.91 43.37
C VAL A 214 16.35 -15.49 43.54
N GLY A 215 16.04 -14.84 44.67
CA GLY A 215 16.73 -13.59 45.11
C GLY A 215 16.71 -12.41 44.13
N ASP A 216 15.71 -12.31 43.24
CA ASP A 216 15.64 -11.24 42.22
C ASP A 216 14.93 -9.96 42.72
N ASP A 217 14.39 -9.99 43.94
CA ASP A 217 13.67 -8.90 44.59
C ASP A 217 14.64 -7.85 45.18
N PRO A 218 14.68 -6.60 44.68
CA PRO A 218 15.58 -5.56 45.18
C PRO A 218 15.28 -5.11 46.61
N ASP A 219 14.05 -5.29 47.10
CA ASP A 219 13.65 -4.84 48.44
C ASP A 219 14.25 -5.73 49.54
N GLN A 220 14.71 -6.94 49.20
CA GLN A 220 15.33 -7.89 50.13
C GLN A 220 16.86 -7.88 50.04
N ALA A 221 17.50 -6.87 50.62
CA ALA A 221 18.96 -6.68 50.55
C ALA A 221 19.83 -7.89 51.00
N GLU A 222 19.31 -8.81 51.83
CA GLU A 222 20.04 -10.01 52.26
C GLU A 222 20.04 -11.16 51.23
N THR A 223 19.04 -11.22 50.35
CA THR A 223 18.88 -12.27 49.32
C THR A 223 19.13 -11.73 47.91
N TYR A 224 18.99 -10.41 47.72
CA TYR A 224 19.29 -9.73 46.47
C TYR A 224 20.76 -9.89 46.08
N HIS A 225 20.99 -10.52 44.92
CA HIS A 225 22.33 -10.90 44.43
C HIS A 225 22.73 -10.21 43.12
N ASN A 226 21.94 -9.23 42.68
CA ASN A 226 22.18 -8.36 41.52
C ASN A 226 22.70 -9.11 40.28
N LYS A 227 21.92 -10.10 39.82
CA LYS A 227 22.24 -10.98 38.67
C LYS A 227 23.60 -11.69 38.80
N PHE A 228 23.75 -12.43 39.89
CA PHE A 228 24.91 -13.31 40.21
C PHE A 228 26.24 -12.60 40.49
N GLN A 229 26.23 -11.30 40.75
CA GLN A 229 27.44 -10.57 41.15
C GLN A 229 27.80 -10.86 42.61
N ASP A 230 26.80 -10.99 43.50
CA ASP A 230 26.98 -11.32 44.92
C ASP A 230 26.63 -12.78 45.21
N ALA A 231 27.59 -13.68 44.98
CA ALA A 231 27.42 -15.13 45.11
C ALA A 231 26.94 -15.61 46.50
N ASP A 232 27.33 -14.93 47.58
CA ASP A 232 26.87 -15.29 48.94
C ASP A 232 25.38 -14.98 49.15
N ASN A 233 24.85 -13.90 48.56
CA ASN A 233 23.43 -13.56 48.64
C ASN A 233 22.59 -14.53 47.81
N PHE A 234 23.06 -14.92 46.62
CA PHE A 234 22.41 -15.93 45.79
C PHE A 234 22.25 -17.27 46.51
N LEU A 235 23.31 -17.72 47.19
CA LEU A 235 23.26 -18.97 47.95
C LEU A 235 22.39 -18.86 49.21
N ARG A 236 22.33 -17.70 49.86
CA ARG A 236 21.39 -17.41 50.96
C ARG A 236 19.94 -17.42 50.50
N ALA A 237 19.68 -16.98 49.26
CA ALA A 237 18.36 -17.02 48.62
C ALA A 237 17.90 -18.43 48.21
N GLY A 238 18.66 -19.49 48.49
CA GLY A 238 18.35 -20.87 48.11
C GLY A 238 18.84 -21.28 46.72
N GLY A 239 19.76 -20.51 46.13
CA GLY A 239 20.31 -20.78 44.81
C GLY A 239 21.04 -22.13 44.72
N GLN A 240 20.83 -22.84 43.61
CA GLN A 240 21.30 -24.21 43.38
C GLN A 240 22.38 -24.27 42.29
N ARG A 241 23.29 -25.24 42.35
CA ARG A 241 24.28 -25.48 41.29
C ARG A 241 23.63 -26.05 40.04
N GLY A 242 24.07 -25.64 38.86
CA GLY A 242 23.53 -26.02 37.56
C GLY A 242 23.22 -24.82 36.68
N ARG A 243 22.60 -25.08 35.52
CA ARG A 243 22.08 -24.05 34.62
C ARG A 243 20.93 -23.29 35.29
N GLN A 244 20.89 -21.98 35.15
CA GLN A 244 19.91 -21.12 35.81
C GLN A 244 18.79 -20.72 34.85
N LEU A 245 17.56 -20.61 35.34
CA LEU A 245 16.44 -20.10 34.54
C LEU A 245 16.59 -18.60 34.27
N GLN A 246 17.14 -17.86 35.23
CA GLN A 246 17.44 -16.43 35.11
C GLN A 246 18.58 -16.21 34.09
N VAL A 247 18.36 -15.27 33.17
CA VAL A 247 19.33 -14.87 32.13
C VAL A 247 19.85 -13.46 32.38
N LEU A 248 21.05 -13.19 31.87
CA LEU A 248 21.65 -11.85 31.80
C LEU A 248 21.20 -11.15 30.52
N VAL A 249 20.68 -9.93 30.67
CA VAL A 249 20.29 -9.01 29.58
C VAL A 249 21.45 -8.06 29.26
N GLU A 250 21.24 -6.97 28.52
CA GLU A 250 22.30 -5.99 28.25
C GLU A 250 22.93 -5.47 29.55
N GLY A 251 24.23 -5.15 29.52
CA GLY A 251 24.95 -4.60 30.67
C GLY A 251 26.36 -5.15 30.83
N THR A 252 27.02 -4.71 31.90
CA THR A 252 28.36 -5.16 32.30
C THR A 252 28.27 -5.83 33.66
N TYR A 253 28.41 -7.16 33.68
CA TYR A 253 28.24 -7.98 34.88
C TYR A 253 29.57 -8.51 35.38
N TYR A 254 29.86 -8.28 36.66
CA TYR A 254 31.10 -8.70 37.30
C TYR A 254 30.89 -10.05 38.01
N VAL A 255 30.65 -11.10 37.21
CA VAL A 255 30.43 -12.46 37.71
C VAL A 255 31.75 -13.19 37.90
N ASN A 256 31.94 -13.81 39.07
CA ASN A 256 33.08 -14.68 39.34
C ASN A 256 33.01 -15.95 38.46
N ARG A 257 33.95 -16.15 37.52
CA ARG A 257 33.93 -17.30 36.57
C ARG A 257 34.32 -18.66 37.17
N LEU A 258 34.75 -18.70 38.44
CA LEU A 258 34.85 -19.93 39.21
C LEU A 258 33.48 -20.29 39.84
N PHE A 259 32.68 -19.28 40.21
CA PHE A 259 31.33 -19.46 40.74
C PHE A 259 30.31 -19.78 39.63
N GLY A 260 30.30 -18.98 38.55
CA GLY A 260 29.35 -19.11 37.45
C GLY A 260 29.99 -18.88 36.09
N THR A 261 29.82 -19.82 35.16
CA THR A 261 30.19 -19.65 33.75
C THR A 261 29.00 -19.11 32.96
N VAL A 262 29.23 -18.07 32.16
CA VAL A 262 28.21 -17.50 31.27
C VAL A 262 28.46 -17.95 29.82
N GLU A 263 27.42 -18.51 29.22
CA GLU A 263 27.30 -18.90 27.82
C GLU A 263 26.39 -17.91 27.10
N MET A 264 26.79 -17.42 25.92
CA MET A 264 26.03 -16.41 25.16
C MET A 264 25.14 -17.12 24.14
N ILE A 265 23.83 -16.88 24.19
CA ILE A 265 22.85 -17.38 23.22
C ILE A 265 22.09 -16.21 22.58
N PRO A 266 21.61 -16.34 21.32
CA PRO A 266 20.80 -15.30 20.70
C PRO A 266 19.45 -15.15 21.40
N LYS A 267 18.91 -13.92 21.44
CA LYS A 267 17.54 -13.65 21.88
C LYS A 267 16.54 -14.37 21.00
N THR A 268 15.40 -14.75 21.57
CA THR A 268 14.26 -15.21 20.77
C THR A 268 13.55 -14.00 20.17
N VAL A 269 13.46 -13.95 18.84
CA VAL A 269 12.74 -12.90 18.11
C VAL A 269 11.47 -13.50 17.53
N ILE A 270 10.35 -12.83 17.76
CA ILE A 270 9.03 -13.18 17.19
C ILE A 270 8.63 -12.05 16.27
N GLU A 271 8.55 -12.34 14.98
CA GLU A 271 8.22 -11.37 13.94
C GLU A 271 6.75 -10.93 14.00
N VAL A 272 6.46 -9.75 13.45
CA VAL A 272 5.08 -9.25 13.34
C VAL A 272 4.28 -10.15 12.40
N GLY A 273 3.08 -10.53 12.82
CA GLY A 273 2.25 -11.54 12.13
C GLY A 273 2.44 -12.96 12.64
N ASN A 274 3.36 -13.19 13.59
CA ASN A 274 3.54 -14.45 14.29
C ASN A 274 3.37 -14.27 15.81
N VAL A 275 3.09 -15.36 16.53
CA VAL A 275 3.19 -15.44 18.00
C VAL A 275 4.04 -16.63 18.44
N GLY A 276 4.78 -16.48 19.53
CA GLY A 276 5.66 -17.51 20.06
C GLY A 276 4.96 -18.33 21.14
N VAL A 277 4.53 -19.55 20.81
CA VAL A 277 4.05 -20.51 21.81
C VAL A 277 5.26 -21.12 22.52
N VAL A 278 5.28 -21.06 23.86
CA VAL A 278 6.38 -21.57 24.68
C VAL A 278 6.05 -22.97 25.18
N VAL A 279 6.94 -23.93 24.86
CA VAL A 279 6.93 -25.28 25.43
C VAL A 279 8.04 -25.34 26.49
N SER A 280 7.67 -25.24 27.76
CA SER A 280 8.59 -25.30 28.90
C SER A 280 8.89 -26.75 29.30
N TYR A 281 10.18 -27.06 29.48
CA TYR A 281 10.68 -28.32 30.03
C TYR A 281 10.95 -28.22 31.54
N THR A 282 10.71 -27.05 32.14
CA THR A 282 11.14 -26.69 33.50
C THR A 282 9.98 -26.16 34.35
N GLY A 283 10.13 -26.24 35.67
CA GLY A 283 9.07 -25.94 36.64
C GLY A 283 8.36 -27.20 37.14
N GLU A 284 7.50 -27.01 38.13
CA GLU A 284 6.61 -28.07 38.64
C GLU A 284 5.60 -28.51 37.57
N THR A 285 5.03 -29.71 37.74
CA THR A 285 3.82 -30.12 37.02
C THR A 285 2.66 -29.24 37.47
N GLY A 286 2.26 -28.29 36.62
CA GLY A 286 1.11 -27.42 36.88
C GLY A 286 -0.22 -28.14 36.69
N ASP A 287 -1.30 -27.55 37.21
CA ASP A 287 -2.66 -28.01 36.92
C ASP A 287 -2.99 -27.80 35.43
N ASP A 288 -3.49 -28.85 34.77
CA ASP A 288 -3.86 -28.82 33.36
C ASP A 288 -5.14 -27.99 33.12
N LEU A 289 -4.97 -26.83 32.50
CA LEU A 289 -6.04 -25.89 32.16
C LEU A 289 -6.83 -26.29 30.90
N SER A 290 -6.42 -27.34 30.19
CA SER A 290 -7.04 -27.79 28.92
C SER A 290 -8.47 -28.35 29.07
N GLY A 291 -8.95 -28.54 30.31
CA GLY A 291 -10.24 -29.17 30.59
C GLY A 291 -10.19 -30.71 30.50
N LYS A 292 -11.34 -31.33 30.23
CA LYS A 292 -11.50 -32.80 30.18
C LYS A 292 -11.64 -33.37 28.77
N GLU A 293 -11.85 -32.52 27.76
CA GLU A 293 -12.01 -32.96 26.38
C GLU A 293 -10.66 -32.95 25.65
N TYR A 294 -10.07 -34.15 25.53
CA TYR A 294 -8.87 -34.45 24.73
C TYR A 294 -7.55 -33.88 25.26
N ARG A 295 -6.71 -34.75 25.86
CA ARG A 295 -5.37 -34.39 26.37
C ARG A 295 -4.27 -35.00 25.53
N HIS A 296 -3.44 -34.17 24.88
CA HIS A 296 -2.18 -34.57 24.23
C HIS A 296 -0.98 -33.71 24.67
N GLY A 297 -1.15 -32.94 25.74
CA GLY A 297 -0.14 -32.18 26.46
C GLY A 297 -0.77 -31.47 27.66
N GLU A 298 0.04 -30.97 28.57
CA GLU A 298 -0.42 -30.15 29.70
C GLU A 298 -0.39 -28.67 29.28
N LEU A 299 -1.55 -27.99 29.31
CA LEU A 299 -1.61 -26.54 29.16
C LEU A 299 -1.53 -25.90 30.54
N VAL A 300 -0.49 -25.11 30.77
CA VAL A 300 -0.13 -24.62 32.10
C VAL A 300 0.12 -23.11 32.11
N ASN A 301 0.08 -22.51 33.29
CA ASN A 301 0.47 -21.12 33.45
C ASN A 301 1.98 -20.92 33.25
N LYS A 302 2.36 -19.66 32.99
CA LYS A 302 3.76 -19.26 32.84
C LYS A 302 4.60 -19.68 34.05
N GLY A 303 5.72 -20.35 33.80
CA GLY A 303 6.66 -20.83 34.82
C GLY A 303 6.51 -22.31 35.21
N TYR A 304 5.41 -22.96 34.82
CA TYR A 304 5.23 -24.41 34.98
C TYR A 304 5.75 -25.18 33.75
N ARG A 305 5.92 -26.49 33.93
CA ARG A 305 6.31 -27.41 32.85
C ARG A 305 5.09 -27.76 31.99
N GLY A 306 5.22 -27.65 30.67
CA GLY A 306 4.11 -27.83 29.72
C GLY A 306 4.08 -26.74 28.64
N VAL A 307 2.97 -26.65 27.92
CA VAL A 307 2.72 -25.56 26.96
C VAL A 307 2.09 -24.39 27.71
N TRP A 308 2.65 -23.18 27.58
CA TRP A 308 2.10 -22.01 28.26
C TRP A 308 0.76 -21.57 27.66
N SER A 309 -0.24 -21.32 28.52
CA SER A 309 -1.56 -20.80 28.16
C SER A 309 -1.51 -19.43 27.47
N GLU A 310 -0.54 -18.59 27.85
CA GLU A 310 -0.29 -17.28 27.24
C GLU A 310 0.88 -17.35 26.25
N PRO A 311 0.66 -17.03 24.96
CA PRO A 311 1.74 -16.95 23.98
C PRO A 311 2.53 -15.65 24.13
N LEU A 312 3.78 -15.66 23.66
CA LEU A 312 4.57 -14.45 23.51
C LEU A 312 4.11 -13.68 22.25
N LEU A 313 3.74 -12.41 22.44
CA LEU A 313 3.38 -11.48 21.36
C LEU A 313 4.61 -11.11 20.51
N PRO A 314 4.46 -10.52 19.30
CA PRO A 314 5.59 -10.03 18.50
C PRO A 314 6.57 -9.17 19.30
N GLY A 315 7.87 -9.44 19.19
CA GLY A 315 8.90 -8.75 19.97
C GLY A 315 10.19 -9.55 20.16
N LYS A 316 11.14 -8.96 20.89
CA LYS A 316 12.41 -9.60 21.30
C LYS A 316 12.31 -10.06 22.75
N TYR A 317 12.65 -11.31 23.02
CA TYR A 317 12.55 -11.91 24.36
C TYR A 317 13.88 -12.50 24.82
N ALA A 318 14.25 -12.16 26.06
CA ALA A 318 15.33 -12.77 26.80
C ALA A 318 14.89 -14.13 27.37
N PHE A 319 14.61 -15.10 26.48
CA PHE A 319 14.13 -16.44 26.86
C PHE A 319 15.26 -17.47 26.82
N ASN A 320 15.39 -18.27 27.87
CA ASN A 320 16.40 -19.33 27.96
C ASN A 320 16.01 -20.55 27.12
N THR A 321 16.69 -20.77 25.98
CA THR A 321 16.43 -21.88 25.05
C THR A 321 16.75 -23.27 25.61
N TYR A 322 17.42 -23.38 26.76
CA TYR A 322 17.57 -24.65 27.48
C TYR A 322 16.37 -24.96 28.38
N ALA A 323 15.59 -23.94 28.79
CA ALA A 323 14.42 -24.10 29.66
C ALA A 323 13.15 -24.49 28.89
N GLY A 324 13.12 -24.21 27.59
CA GLY A 324 12.01 -24.56 26.71
C GLY A 324 12.30 -24.24 25.25
N LYS A 325 11.37 -24.60 24.37
CA LYS A 325 11.37 -24.24 22.96
C LYS A 325 10.25 -23.24 22.69
N VAL A 326 10.56 -22.15 21.99
CA VAL A 326 9.56 -21.24 21.44
C VAL A 326 9.24 -21.67 20.01
N ILE A 327 7.96 -21.88 19.71
CA ILE A 327 7.46 -22.26 18.39
C ILE A 327 6.72 -21.04 17.82
N SER A 328 7.18 -20.53 16.69
CA SER A 328 6.54 -19.42 15.98
C SER A 328 5.30 -19.94 15.24
N VAL A 329 4.14 -19.36 15.54
CA VAL A 329 2.85 -19.67 14.93
C VAL A 329 2.35 -18.43 14.17
N PRO A 330 2.15 -18.48 12.85
CA PRO A 330 1.57 -17.36 12.11
C PRO A 330 0.12 -17.13 12.53
N THR A 331 -0.20 -15.87 12.83
CA THR A 331 -1.56 -15.37 13.06
C THR A 331 -2.16 -14.76 11.80
N THR A 332 -1.37 -14.62 10.73
CA THR A 332 -1.82 -14.23 9.40
C THR A 332 -2.50 -15.39 8.68
N ASN A 333 -3.28 -15.08 7.64
CA ASN A 333 -3.93 -16.08 6.80
C ASN A 333 -2.88 -16.99 6.12
N ILE A 334 -2.99 -18.29 6.39
CA ILE A 334 -2.22 -19.37 5.78
C ILE A 334 -3.05 -19.93 4.63
N ILE A 335 -2.48 -19.94 3.43
CA ILE A 335 -3.08 -20.60 2.26
C ILE A 335 -2.42 -21.98 2.15
N LEU A 336 -3.22 -23.03 2.29
CA LEU A 336 -2.80 -24.42 2.12
C LEU A 336 -3.27 -24.94 0.76
N LYS A 337 -2.34 -25.40 -0.08
CA LYS A 337 -2.66 -25.90 -1.44
C LYS A 337 -2.54 -27.42 -1.50
N TRP A 338 -3.59 -28.09 -1.98
CA TRP A 338 -3.55 -29.52 -2.33
C TRP A 338 -3.13 -29.67 -3.80
N ILE A 339 -1.88 -29.31 -4.10
CA ILE A 339 -1.30 -29.35 -5.44
C ILE A 339 0.17 -29.78 -5.31
N ARG A 340 0.56 -30.89 -5.93
CA ARG A 340 1.90 -31.48 -5.75
C ARG A 340 3.06 -30.61 -6.29
N THR A 341 2.76 -29.68 -7.20
CA THR A 341 3.73 -28.82 -7.90
C THR A 341 3.91 -27.45 -7.28
N GLU A 342 3.04 -27.02 -6.36
CA GLU A 342 3.10 -25.71 -5.72
C GLU A 342 3.25 -25.83 -4.21
N THR A 343 4.10 -25.00 -3.61
CA THR A 343 4.20 -24.88 -2.15
C THR A 343 4.04 -23.42 -1.73
N GLY A 344 3.29 -23.19 -0.65
CA GLY A 344 3.08 -21.88 -0.06
C GLY A 344 4.33 -21.36 0.65
N ALA A 345 4.34 -20.05 0.94
CA ALA A 345 5.48 -19.37 1.56
C ALA A 345 5.95 -20.01 2.88
N HIS A 346 5.03 -20.62 3.63
CA HIS A 346 5.32 -21.28 4.92
C HIS A 346 5.69 -22.78 4.81
N ARG A 347 5.56 -23.40 3.62
CA ARG A 347 5.88 -24.83 3.35
C ARG A 347 5.15 -25.85 4.25
N TYR A 348 4.02 -25.49 4.84
CA TYR A 348 3.16 -26.44 5.57
C TYR A 348 2.42 -27.40 4.63
N ASP A 349 2.33 -27.05 3.34
CA ASP A 349 1.66 -27.78 2.27
C ASP A 349 2.60 -28.67 1.43
N GLU A 350 3.88 -28.77 1.78
CA GLU A 350 4.92 -29.51 1.03
C GLU A 350 4.58 -30.99 0.74
N ASN A 351 3.78 -31.62 1.59
CA ASN A 351 3.37 -33.03 1.47
C ASN A 351 1.92 -33.21 1.00
N LEU A 352 1.21 -32.12 0.63
CA LEU A 352 -0.17 -32.19 0.16
C LEU A 352 -0.23 -32.52 -1.34
N THR A 353 -1.16 -33.39 -1.70
CA THR A 353 -1.41 -33.81 -3.09
C THR A 353 -2.85 -33.55 -3.48
N GLU A 354 -3.11 -33.40 -4.78
CA GLU A 354 -4.46 -33.26 -5.34
C GLU A 354 -5.38 -34.40 -4.89
N VAL A 355 -6.63 -34.06 -4.58
CA VAL A 355 -7.60 -35.05 -4.12
C VAL A 355 -8.16 -35.79 -5.33
N SER A 356 -7.78 -37.06 -5.49
CA SER A 356 -8.45 -37.98 -6.41
C SER A 356 -9.89 -38.22 -5.92
N LEU A 357 -10.85 -37.93 -6.80
CA LEU A 357 -12.28 -38.11 -6.57
C LEU A 357 -12.81 -39.29 -7.39
N ILE A 358 -13.94 -39.85 -6.96
CA ILE A 358 -14.75 -40.74 -7.79
C ILE A 358 -16.12 -40.09 -7.89
N THR A 359 -16.55 -39.76 -9.10
CA THR A 359 -17.83 -39.10 -9.38
C THR A 359 -18.98 -40.10 -9.49
N LYS A 360 -20.22 -39.62 -9.38
CA LYS A 360 -21.43 -40.45 -9.54
C LYS A 360 -21.53 -41.14 -10.91
N ASP A 361 -20.95 -40.51 -11.93
CA ASP A 361 -20.82 -41.00 -13.31
C ASP A 361 -19.51 -41.77 -13.58
N ALA A 362 -18.80 -42.17 -12.51
CA ALA A 362 -17.61 -43.03 -12.51
C ALA A 362 -16.37 -42.47 -13.23
N PHE A 363 -16.29 -41.14 -13.43
CA PHE A 363 -15.04 -40.46 -13.76
C PHE A 363 -14.19 -40.24 -12.50
N GLU A 364 -12.86 -40.30 -12.67
CA GLU A 364 -11.86 -40.14 -11.60
C GLU A 364 -11.00 -38.87 -11.76
N PRO A 365 -11.57 -37.64 -11.65
CA PRO A 365 -10.78 -36.42 -11.75
C PRO A 365 -9.88 -36.19 -10.53
N SER A 366 -8.74 -35.55 -10.74
CA SER A 366 -8.00 -34.89 -9.65
C SER A 366 -8.58 -33.49 -9.42
N LEU A 367 -8.78 -33.13 -8.15
CA LEU A 367 -9.29 -31.81 -7.77
C LEU A 367 -8.21 -31.01 -7.02
N PRO A 368 -7.64 -29.96 -7.63
CA PRO A 368 -6.78 -29.02 -6.93
C PRO A 368 -7.63 -28.14 -6.01
N LEU A 369 -7.24 -28.06 -4.74
CA LEU A 369 -7.94 -27.30 -3.69
C LEU A 369 -6.99 -26.26 -3.08
N SER A 370 -7.55 -25.16 -2.60
CA SER A 370 -6.83 -24.20 -1.77
C SER A 370 -7.70 -23.78 -0.60
N VAL A 371 -7.21 -23.99 0.62
CA VAL A 371 -7.95 -23.69 1.86
C VAL A 371 -7.25 -22.54 2.57
N VAL A 372 -8.00 -21.49 2.89
CA VAL A 372 -7.48 -20.32 3.60
C VAL A 372 -7.89 -20.41 5.07
N VAL A 373 -6.91 -20.56 5.95
CA VAL A 373 -7.12 -20.65 7.41
C VAL A 373 -6.30 -19.60 8.15
N HIS A 374 -6.74 -19.19 9.33
CA HIS A 374 -5.91 -18.44 10.27
C HIS A 374 -5.99 -19.06 11.67
N ILE A 375 -4.99 -18.75 12.49
CA ILE A 375 -4.92 -19.18 13.89
C ILE A 375 -4.99 -17.91 14.74
N ASP A 376 -6.04 -17.79 15.56
CA ASP A 376 -6.15 -16.72 16.55
C ASP A 376 -4.98 -16.86 17.56
N TYR A 377 -4.32 -15.74 17.87
CA TYR A 377 -3.20 -15.73 18.81
C TYR A 377 -3.56 -16.37 20.16
N GLN A 378 -4.76 -16.14 20.68
CA GLN A 378 -5.22 -16.72 21.96
C GLN A 378 -5.36 -18.25 21.89
N LYS A 379 -5.57 -18.79 20.69
CA LYS A 379 -5.79 -20.22 20.44
C LYS A 379 -4.53 -20.96 19.99
N ALA A 380 -3.49 -20.24 19.55
CA ALA A 380 -2.22 -20.84 19.12
C ALA A 380 -1.62 -21.84 20.13
N PRO A 381 -1.63 -21.60 21.47
CA PRO A 381 -1.16 -22.58 22.44
C PRO A 381 -1.95 -23.91 22.44
N LEU A 382 -3.27 -23.86 22.25
CA LEU A 382 -4.13 -25.05 22.19
C LEU A 382 -3.83 -25.90 20.95
N VAL A 383 -3.56 -25.26 19.82
CA VAL A 383 -3.18 -25.96 18.57
C VAL A 383 -1.84 -26.69 18.76
N ILE A 384 -0.84 -26.01 19.35
CA ILE A 384 0.47 -26.61 19.64
C ILE A 384 0.40 -27.68 20.74
N GLN A 385 -0.42 -27.51 21.78
CA GLN A 385 -0.64 -28.53 22.81
C GLN A 385 -1.28 -29.81 22.25
N ARG A 386 -2.12 -29.71 21.22
CA ARG A 386 -2.78 -30.87 20.60
C ARG A 386 -1.92 -31.60 19.55
N PHE A 387 -1.12 -30.88 18.77
CA PHE A 387 -0.40 -31.43 17.60
C PHE A 387 1.13 -31.35 17.68
N GLY A 388 1.67 -30.57 18.61
CA GLY A 388 3.10 -30.27 18.75
C GLY A 388 3.68 -29.34 17.68
N ASP A 389 3.17 -29.41 16.44
CA ASP A 389 3.61 -28.61 15.30
C ASP A 389 2.46 -28.41 14.29
N ILE A 390 2.45 -27.27 13.60
CA ILE A 390 1.47 -26.93 12.56
C ILE A 390 1.60 -27.89 11.36
N LYS A 391 2.83 -28.30 11.01
CA LYS A 391 3.02 -29.26 9.90
C LYS A 391 2.32 -30.60 10.18
N LYS A 392 2.37 -31.08 11.43
CA LYS A 392 1.65 -32.30 11.87
C LYS A 392 0.13 -32.11 11.86
N LEU A 393 -0.38 -30.96 12.29
CA LEU A 393 -1.81 -30.63 12.17
C LEU A 393 -2.27 -30.78 10.72
N VAL A 394 -1.55 -30.17 9.77
CA VAL A 394 -1.90 -30.17 8.35
C VAL A 394 -1.89 -31.59 7.79
N GLU A 395 -0.79 -32.32 7.96
CA GLU A 395 -0.60 -33.67 7.41
C GLU A 395 -1.49 -34.74 8.07
N GLN A 396 -1.65 -34.71 9.40
CA GLN A 396 -2.30 -35.79 10.15
C GLN A 396 -3.80 -35.59 10.35
N THR A 397 -4.31 -34.36 10.20
CA THR A 397 -5.75 -34.08 10.42
C THR A 397 -6.42 -33.30 9.30
N LEU A 398 -5.82 -32.21 8.80
CA LEU A 398 -6.49 -31.39 7.79
C LEU A 398 -6.57 -32.12 6.45
N ASP A 399 -5.47 -32.74 5.99
CA ASP A 399 -5.49 -33.50 4.74
C ASP A 399 -6.50 -34.66 4.74
N PRO A 400 -6.49 -35.61 5.69
CA PRO A 400 -7.51 -36.65 5.74
C PRO A 400 -8.95 -36.11 5.81
N MET A 401 -9.18 -35.00 6.53
CA MET A 401 -10.50 -34.39 6.69
C MET A 401 -11.01 -33.75 5.39
N VAL A 402 -10.18 -32.91 4.76
CA VAL A 402 -10.48 -32.21 3.49
C VAL A 402 -10.64 -33.22 2.37
N SER A 403 -9.70 -34.18 2.26
CA SER A 403 -9.76 -35.28 1.29
C SER A 403 -11.03 -36.12 1.44
N ALA A 404 -11.41 -36.52 2.67
CA ALA A 404 -12.62 -37.29 2.90
C ALA A 404 -13.91 -36.50 2.58
N TYR A 405 -13.93 -35.21 2.92
CA TYR A 405 -15.07 -34.34 2.60
C TYR A 405 -15.29 -34.26 1.08
N PHE A 406 -14.26 -33.90 0.32
CA PHE A 406 -14.40 -33.73 -1.12
C PHE A 406 -14.66 -35.05 -1.85
N LYS A 407 -14.12 -36.18 -1.38
CA LYS A 407 -14.49 -37.52 -1.88
C LYS A 407 -15.98 -37.81 -1.73
N ASN A 408 -16.59 -37.49 -0.59
CA ASN A 408 -18.03 -37.66 -0.37
C ASN A 408 -18.86 -36.72 -1.28
N VAL A 409 -18.43 -35.46 -1.46
CA VAL A 409 -19.08 -34.52 -2.39
C VAL A 409 -19.00 -35.03 -3.84
N GLY A 410 -17.84 -35.54 -4.26
CA GLY A 410 -17.64 -36.14 -5.57
C GLY A 410 -18.58 -37.32 -5.84
N GLN A 411 -18.68 -38.27 -4.90
CA GLN A 411 -19.53 -39.46 -5.05
C GLN A 411 -21.02 -39.14 -5.21
N MET A 412 -21.48 -37.99 -4.69
CA MET A 412 -22.88 -37.59 -4.75
C MET A 412 -23.25 -36.79 -6.02
N ARG A 413 -22.27 -36.30 -6.78
CA ARG A 413 -22.44 -35.39 -7.92
C ARG A 413 -21.86 -35.97 -9.21
N THR A 414 -22.37 -35.53 -10.35
CA THR A 414 -21.71 -35.83 -11.63
C THR A 414 -20.56 -34.85 -11.91
N LEU A 415 -19.64 -35.22 -12.80
CA LEU A 415 -18.54 -34.35 -13.23
C LEU A 415 -19.03 -32.97 -13.71
N ILE A 416 -20.13 -32.92 -14.46
CA ILE A 416 -20.73 -31.68 -14.97
C ILE A 416 -21.28 -30.81 -13.82
N GLN A 417 -21.90 -31.43 -12.80
CA GLN A 417 -22.43 -30.71 -11.64
C GLN A 417 -21.31 -30.10 -10.79
N LEU A 418 -20.16 -30.77 -10.64
CA LEU A 418 -18.98 -30.22 -9.96
C LEU A 418 -18.47 -28.92 -10.62
N LEU A 419 -18.61 -28.80 -11.94
CA LEU A 419 -18.19 -27.63 -12.72
C LEU A 419 -19.23 -26.50 -12.71
N GLN A 420 -20.50 -26.85 -12.91
CA GLN A 420 -21.61 -25.87 -12.96
C GLN A 420 -21.94 -25.29 -11.58
N ASP A 421 -22.08 -26.15 -10.57
CA ASP A 421 -22.46 -25.74 -9.20
C ASP A 421 -21.24 -25.27 -8.37
N ARG A 422 -20.06 -25.06 -8.98
CA ARG A 422 -18.77 -24.85 -8.27
C ARG A 422 -18.86 -23.82 -7.13
N SER A 423 -19.57 -22.70 -7.35
CA SER A 423 -19.70 -21.62 -6.38
C SER A 423 -20.61 -21.99 -5.20
N ALA A 424 -21.65 -22.78 -5.45
CA ALA A 424 -22.51 -23.31 -4.40
C ALA A 424 -21.75 -24.37 -3.58
N ILE A 425 -20.96 -25.23 -4.24
CA ILE A 425 -20.12 -26.24 -3.57
C ILE A 425 -19.04 -25.56 -2.72
N GLN A 426 -18.38 -24.50 -3.20
CA GLN A 426 -17.42 -23.72 -2.41
C GLN A 426 -18.07 -23.09 -1.16
N GLN A 427 -19.26 -22.49 -1.29
CA GLN A 427 -19.98 -21.90 -0.16
C GLN A 427 -20.43 -22.95 0.86
N GLN A 428 -21.00 -24.07 0.41
CA GLN A 428 -21.41 -25.17 1.28
C GLN A 428 -20.21 -25.80 2.00
N ALA A 429 -19.13 -26.10 1.26
CA ALA A 429 -17.89 -26.63 1.82
C ALA A 429 -17.29 -25.68 2.87
N SER A 430 -17.24 -24.37 2.59
CA SER A 430 -16.75 -23.37 3.54
C SER A 430 -17.59 -23.32 4.82
N SER A 431 -18.91 -23.50 4.73
CA SER A 431 -19.78 -23.54 5.93
C SER A 431 -19.58 -24.83 6.74
N GLU A 432 -19.65 -25.99 6.10
CA GLU A 432 -19.56 -27.30 6.79
C GLU A 432 -18.14 -27.61 7.31
N MET A 433 -17.10 -27.14 6.61
CA MET A 433 -15.73 -27.25 7.11
C MET A 433 -15.46 -26.27 8.26
N ARG A 434 -16.05 -25.06 8.26
CA ARG A 434 -15.82 -24.08 9.34
C ARG A 434 -16.21 -24.62 10.71
N GLU A 435 -17.33 -25.34 10.81
CA GLU A 435 -17.74 -26.04 12.03
C GLU A 435 -16.72 -27.09 12.46
N LYS A 436 -16.26 -27.95 11.53
CA LYS A 436 -15.26 -28.99 11.80
C LYS A 436 -13.91 -28.42 12.22
N PHE A 437 -13.44 -27.35 11.58
CA PHE A 437 -12.17 -26.69 11.87
C PHE A 437 -12.20 -25.96 13.22
N ALA A 438 -13.37 -25.43 13.63
CA ALA A 438 -13.54 -24.81 14.94
C ALA A 438 -13.27 -25.79 16.11
N HIS A 439 -13.61 -27.08 15.97
CA HIS A 439 -13.26 -28.12 16.95
C HIS A 439 -11.74 -28.39 17.09
N TYR A 440 -10.93 -27.86 16.17
CA TYR A 440 -9.46 -27.90 16.21
C TYR A 440 -8.85 -26.54 16.59
N ASN A 441 -9.68 -25.58 17.02
CA ASN A 441 -9.30 -24.20 17.33
C ASN A 441 -8.75 -23.41 16.12
N LEU A 442 -9.12 -23.82 14.90
CA LEU A 442 -8.74 -23.17 13.65
C LEU A 442 -9.90 -22.32 13.11
N ALA A 443 -9.59 -21.15 12.55
CA ALA A 443 -10.56 -20.34 11.84
C ALA A 443 -10.41 -20.57 10.34
N LEU A 444 -11.49 -21.00 9.69
CA LEU A 444 -11.58 -21.15 8.24
C LEU A 444 -12.17 -19.87 7.63
N GLU A 445 -11.47 -19.26 6.68
CA GLU A 445 -11.96 -18.11 5.91
C GLU A 445 -12.76 -18.59 4.70
N GLU A 446 -12.11 -19.33 3.80
CA GLU A 446 -12.71 -19.80 2.55
C GLU A 446 -12.05 -21.09 2.05
N VAL A 447 -12.82 -21.85 1.26
CA VAL A 447 -12.36 -23.02 0.51
C VAL A 447 -12.51 -22.75 -0.98
N LEU A 448 -11.39 -22.62 -1.66
CA LEU A 448 -11.31 -22.44 -3.11
C LEU A 448 -11.12 -23.80 -3.78
N ILE A 449 -11.89 -24.01 -4.85
CA ILE A 449 -11.87 -25.22 -5.66
C ILE A 449 -11.39 -24.82 -7.06
N GLY A 450 -10.30 -25.42 -7.52
CA GLY A 450 -9.79 -25.22 -8.88
C GLY A 450 -10.57 -26.02 -9.92
N THR A 451 -10.18 -25.91 -11.18
CA THR A 451 -10.76 -26.72 -12.26
C THR A 451 -10.31 -28.17 -12.09
N PRO A 452 -11.21 -29.17 -12.07
CA PRO A 452 -10.81 -30.59 -12.06
C PRO A 452 -10.05 -30.96 -13.34
N SER A 453 -8.99 -31.74 -13.17
CA SER A 453 -8.14 -32.27 -14.25
C SER A 453 -8.27 -33.79 -14.36
N SER A 454 -8.06 -34.34 -15.55
CA SER A 454 -7.82 -35.77 -15.72
C SER A 454 -6.45 -36.16 -15.13
N PRO A 455 -6.28 -37.40 -14.66
CA PRO A 455 -4.98 -38.06 -14.66
C PRO A 455 -4.39 -38.05 -16.08
N GLU A 456 -3.05 -38.06 -16.22
CA GLU A 456 -2.31 -37.90 -17.49
C GLU A 456 -2.68 -38.88 -18.64
N ASN A 457 -3.51 -39.90 -18.37
CA ASN A 457 -3.89 -40.96 -19.31
C ASN A 457 -5.37 -40.94 -19.77
N ASP A 458 -6.23 -40.01 -19.31
CA ASP A 458 -7.65 -39.98 -19.73
C ASP A 458 -8.07 -38.68 -20.45
N THR A 459 -8.19 -38.78 -21.78
CA THR A 459 -8.61 -37.69 -22.68
C THR A 459 -10.13 -37.55 -22.83
N GLN A 460 -10.94 -38.44 -22.25
CA GLN A 460 -12.40 -38.39 -22.43
C GLN A 460 -13.03 -37.18 -21.73
N ILE A 461 -12.57 -36.85 -20.52
CA ILE A 461 -13.01 -35.67 -19.77
C ILE A 461 -12.72 -34.38 -20.55
N GLU A 462 -11.51 -34.21 -21.08
CA GLU A 462 -11.14 -33.04 -21.88
C GLU A 462 -12.00 -32.93 -23.16
N THR A 463 -12.29 -34.07 -23.80
CA THR A 463 -13.18 -34.13 -24.97
C THR A 463 -14.60 -33.66 -24.62
N ILE A 464 -15.14 -34.10 -23.48
CA ILE A 464 -16.47 -33.69 -23.00
C ILE A 464 -16.49 -32.19 -22.65
N LEU A 465 -15.45 -31.68 -21.98
CA LEU A 465 -15.31 -30.25 -21.68
C LEU A 465 -15.29 -29.39 -22.95
N MET A 466 -14.59 -29.84 -23.99
CA MET A 466 -14.55 -29.18 -25.30
C MET A 466 -15.91 -29.24 -26.03
N GLN A 467 -16.64 -30.36 -25.92
CA GLN A 467 -17.99 -30.50 -26.48
C GLN A 467 -19.04 -29.64 -25.75
N LEU A 468 -18.95 -29.51 -24.42
CA LEU A 468 -19.83 -28.62 -23.64
C LEU A 468 -19.56 -27.15 -23.97
N ARG A 469 -18.28 -26.76 -24.06
CA ARG A 469 -17.88 -25.41 -24.48
C ARG A 469 -18.39 -25.09 -25.89
N SER A 470 -18.24 -26.01 -26.85
CA SER A 470 -18.71 -25.76 -28.23
C SER A 470 -20.24 -25.69 -28.31
N ARG A 471 -20.96 -26.49 -27.52
CA ARG A 471 -22.43 -26.40 -27.42
C ARG A 471 -22.89 -25.06 -26.85
N GLN A 472 -22.27 -24.58 -25.77
CA GLN A 472 -22.63 -23.30 -25.16
C GLN A 472 -22.32 -22.11 -26.08
N VAL A 473 -21.19 -22.15 -26.80
CA VAL A 473 -20.87 -21.17 -27.85
C VAL A 473 -21.88 -21.22 -29.00
N ALA A 474 -22.37 -22.41 -29.39
CA ALA A 474 -23.41 -22.54 -30.41
C ALA A 474 -24.76 -21.97 -29.94
N GLU A 475 -25.13 -22.14 -28.67
CA GLU A 475 -26.35 -21.55 -28.10
C GLU A 475 -26.27 -20.00 -28.05
N GLU A 476 -25.15 -19.42 -27.60
CA GLU A 476 -24.94 -17.96 -27.65
C GLU A 476 -24.89 -17.41 -29.09
N GLN A 477 -24.35 -18.17 -30.04
CA GLN A 477 -24.38 -17.81 -31.47
C GLN A 477 -25.82 -17.80 -32.01
N VAL A 478 -26.64 -18.80 -31.67
CA VAL A 478 -28.07 -18.84 -32.04
C VAL A 478 -28.82 -17.65 -31.45
N GLU A 479 -28.57 -17.28 -30.19
CA GLU A 479 -29.18 -16.08 -29.61
C GLU A 479 -28.71 -14.79 -30.31
N THR A 480 -27.41 -14.70 -30.63
CA THR A 480 -26.83 -13.58 -31.39
C THR A 480 -27.47 -13.44 -32.77
N TYR A 481 -27.64 -14.55 -33.53
CA TYR A 481 -28.33 -14.53 -34.83
C TYR A 481 -29.79 -14.13 -34.70
N ASN A 482 -30.51 -14.62 -33.68
CA ASN A 482 -31.89 -14.20 -33.39
C ASN A 482 -32.01 -12.69 -33.10
N GLN A 483 -31.02 -12.09 -32.43
CA GLN A 483 -30.98 -10.64 -32.22
C GLN A 483 -30.65 -9.88 -33.52
N GLN A 484 -29.70 -10.38 -34.32
CA GLN A 484 -29.36 -9.80 -35.63
C GLN A 484 -30.54 -9.83 -36.61
N GLU A 485 -31.29 -10.93 -36.67
CA GLU A 485 -32.51 -11.05 -37.49
C GLU A 485 -33.55 -10.02 -37.06
N LYS A 486 -33.85 -9.92 -35.75
CA LYS A 486 -34.78 -8.92 -35.21
C LYS A 486 -34.35 -7.49 -35.51
N ALA A 487 -33.04 -7.19 -35.48
CA ALA A 487 -32.50 -5.89 -35.84
C ALA A 487 -32.68 -5.61 -37.34
N ALA A 488 -32.33 -6.56 -38.21
CA ALA A 488 -32.45 -6.43 -39.67
C ALA A 488 -33.91 -6.28 -40.13
N VAL A 489 -34.86 -7.00 -39.52
CA VAL A 489 -36.30 -6.84 -39.78
C VAL A 489 -36.76 -5.43 -39.42
N LYS A 490 -36.39 -4.91 -38.25
CA LYS A 490 -36.72 -3.54 -37.84
C LYS A 490 -36.05 -2.47 -38.74
N GLU A 491 -34.82 -2.69 -39.18
CA GLU A 491 -34.13 -1.78 -40.11
C GLU A 491 -34.84 -1.75 -41.48
N ARG A 492 -35.31 -2.90 -41.96
CA ARG A 492 -36.12 -2.98 -43.19
C ARG A 492 -37.45 -2.22 -43.03
N GLU A 493 -38.19 -2.46 -41.95
CA GLU A 493 -39.44 -1.76 -41.66
C GLU A 493 -39.25 -0.24 -41.57
N LEU A 494 -38.18 0.22 -40.90
CA LEU A 494 -37.83 1.63 -40.82
C LEU A 494 -37.52 2.22 -42.21
N ARG A 495 -36.74 1.53 -43.05
CA ARG A 495 -36.45 1.97 -44.43
C ARG A 495 -37.71 2.01 -45.30
N GLU A 496 -38.60 1.03 -45.19
CA GLU A 496 -39.87 1.03 -45.92
C GLU A 496 -40.76 2.21 -45.51
N ALA A 497 -40.87 2.48 -44.20
CA ALA A 497 -41.61 3.63 -43.67
C ALA A 497 -41.01 4.97 -44.14
N GLN A 498 -39.67 5.13 -44.08
CA GLN A 498 -38.97 6.32 -44.59
C GLN A 498 -39.15 6.51 -46.10
N SER A 499 -39.06 5.43 -46.89
CA SER A 499 -39.26 5.47 -48.34
C SER A 499 -40.68 5.89 -48.71
N ARG A 500 -41.71 5.35 -48.04
CA ARG A 500 -43.11 5.76 -48.21
C ARG A 500 -43.30 7.24 -47.86
N ALA A 501 -42.74 7.71 -46.74
CA ALA A 501 -42.81 9.11 -46.34
C ALA A 501 -42.15 10.04 -47.38
N GLN A 502 -40.97 9.71 -47.89
CA GLN A 502 -40.30 10.49 -48.95
C GLN A 502 -41.10 10.53 -50.27
N MET A 503 -41.73 9.41 -50.65
CA MET A 503 -42.63 9.38 -51.81
C MET A 503 -43.87 10.25 -51.58
N GLN A 504 -44.43 10.25 -50.38
CA GLN A 504 -45.57 11.08 -50.01
C GLN A 504 -45.25 12.58 -50.06
N THR A 505 -44.08 13.00 -49.56
CA THR A 505 -43.61 14.40 -49.66
C THR A 505 -43.52 14.85 -51.11
N LYS A 506 -42.90 14.04 -51.99
CA LYS A 506 -42.79 14.35 -53.43
C LYS A 506 -44.15 14.43 -54.13
N LEU A 507 -45.09 13.56 -53.77
CA LEU A 507 -46.45 13.60 -54.31
C LEU A 507 -47.17 14.89 -53.89
N THR A 508 -47.05 15.27 -52.61
CA THR A 508 -47.66 16.47 -52.05
C THR A 508 -47.05 17.74 -52.64
N GLU A 509 -45.73 17.79 -52.85
CA GLU A 509 -45.05 18.89 -53.57
C GLU A 509 -45.58 19.04 -55.00
N ALA A 510 -45.76 17.94 -55.73
CA ALA A 510 -46.30 17.98 -57.09
C ALA A 510 -47.76 18.48 -57.12
N GLU A 511 -48.61 18.01 -56.21
CA GLU A 511 -50.01 18.44 -56.09
C GLU A 511 -50.12 19.92 -55.69
N LEU A 512 -49.28 20.39 -54.76
CA LEU A 512 -49.22 21.81 -54.38
C LEU A 512 -48.83 22.70 -55.57
N ASN A 513 -47.86 22.26 -56.37
CA ASN A 513 -47.36 23.01 -57.52
C ASN A 513 -48.41 23.12 -58.65
N ILE A 514 -49.20 22.05 -58.87
CA ILE A 514 -50.34 22.08 -59.81
C ILE A 514 -51.40 23.09 -59.34
N ASN A 515 -51.73 23.11 -58.05
CA ASN A 515 -52.69 24.07 -57.50
C ASN A 515 -52.19 25.52 -57.59
N ILE A 516 -50.91 25.76 -57.29
CA ILE A 516 -50.28 27.09 -57.45
C ILE A 516 -50.37 27.59 -58.90
N GLN A 517 -50.09 26.73 -59.89
CA GLN A 517 -50.24 27.11 -61.31
C GLN A 517 -51.71 27.35 -61.71
N SER A 518 -52.65 26.55 -61.20
CA SER A 518 -54.09 26.74 -61.44
C SER A 518 -54.57 28.09 -60.90
N ASP A 519 -54.17 28.45 -59.68
CA ASP A 519 -54.57 29.69 -59.03
C ASP A 519 -53.85 30.92 -59.60
N GLN A 520 -52.61 30.79 -60.08
CA GLN A 520 -51.95 31.81 -60.90
C GLN A 520 -52.75 32.10 -62.18
N GLY A 521 -53.20 31.06 -62.90
CA GLY A 521 -54.03 31.23 -64.09
C GLY A 521 -55.37 31.92 -63.82
N LYS A 522 -56.04 31.58 -62.70
CA LYS A 522 -57.26 32.29 -62.25
C LYS A 522 -56.98 33.76 -61.91
N ALA A 523 -55.86 34.05 -61.25
CA ALA A 523 -55.47 35.40 -60.89
C ALA A 523 -55.12 36.28 -62.12
N GLU A 524 -54.46 35.72 -63.14
CA GLU A 524 -54.24 36.42 -64.41
C GLU A 524 -55.55 36.67 -65.17
N TYR A 525 -56.47 35.71 -65.18
CA TYR A 525 -57.79 35.89 -65.79
C TYR A 525 -58.60 37.00 -65.10
N GLN A 526 -58.61 37.04 -63.76
CA GLN A 526 -59.25 38.11 -63.00
C GLN A 526 -58.58 39.48 -63.20
N ARG A 527 -57.24 39.54 -63.27
CA ARG A 527 -56.52 40.77 -63.63
C ARG A 527 -56.89 41.27 -65.01
N SER A 528 -57.03 40.39 -66.00
CA SER A 528 -57.45 40.73 -67.36
C SER A 528 -58.89 41.27 -67.40
N LEU A 529 -59.81 40.68 -66.62
CA LEU A 529 -61.18 41.19 -66.46
C LEU A 529 -61.22 42.58 -65.80
N GLN A 530 -60.40 42.81 -64.76
CA GLN A 530 -60.31 44.11 -64.10
C GLN A 530 -59.68 45.18 -65.00
N GLN A 531 -58.65 44.84 -65.78
CA GLN A 531 -58.09 45.73 -66.81
C GLN A 531 -59.14 46.06 -67.89
N ALA A 532 -59.93 45.09 -68.35
CA ALA A 532 -61.02 45.35 -69.31
C ALA A 532 -62.11 46.29 -68.75
N GLN A 533 -62.46 46.15 -67.46
CA GLN A 533 -63.37 47.09 -66.79
C GLN A 533 -62.75 48.48 -66.62
N GLN A 534 -61.46 48.57 -66.26
CA GLN A 534 -60.75 49.84 -66.13
C GLN A 534 -60.64 50.57 -67.48
N ILE A 535 -60.36 49.85 -68.57
CA ILE A 535 -60.31 50.40 -69.94
C ILE A 535 -61.70 50.90 -70.36
N ARG A 536 -62.79 50.16 -70.06
CA ARG A 536 -64.16 50.64 -70.32
C ARG A 536 -64.49 51.91 -69.54
N ALA A 537 -64.18 51.95 -68.24
CA ALA A 537 -64.45 53.13 -67.41
C ALA A 537 -63.63 54.36 -67.87
N LEU A 538 -62.38 54.17 -68.31
CA LEU A 538 -61.58 55.23 -68.92
C LEU A 538 -62.18 55.69 -70.26
N ALA A 539 -62.54 54.77 -71.15
CA ALA A 539 -63.14 55.11 -72.44
C ALA A 539 -64.49 55.83 -72.30
N GLU A 540 -65.29 55.49 -71.28
CA GLU A 540 -66.57 56.12 -70.97
C GLU A 540 -66.37 57.54 -70.42
N ALA A 541 -65.41 57.74 -69.51
CA ALA A 541 -65.00 59.08 -69.05
C ALA A 541 -64.38 59.95 -70.15
N GLU A 542 -63.64 59.34 -71.08
CA GLU A 542 -63.03 60.03 -72.22
C GLU A 542 -64.06 60.41 -73.28
N ALA A 543 -65.05 59.55 -73.54
CA ALA A 543 -66.22 59.88 -74.34
C ALA A 543 -67.05 61.03 -73.73
N GLU A 544 -67.27 61.02 -72.41
CA GLU A 544 -67.99 62.09 -71.71
C GLU A 544 -67.22 63.42 -71.76
N LYS A 545 -65.88 63.37 -71.61
CA LYS A 545 -64.99 64.53 -71.79
C LYS A 545 -65.08 65.09 -73.21
N ILE A 546 -65.02 64.24 -74.25
CA ILE A 546 -65.15 64.67 -75.65
C ILE A 546 -66.53 65.28 -75.91
N ALA A 547 -67.61 64.67 -75.39
CA ALA A 547 -68.96 65.21 -75.53
C ALA A 547 -69.11 66.60 -74.88
N ARG A 548 -68.58 66.80 -73.66
CA ARG A 548 -68.60 68.10 -72.97
C ARG A 548 -67.76 69.17 -73.70
N ILE A 549 -66.60 68.80 -74.26
CA ILE A 549 -65.79 69.70 -75.10
C ILE A 549 -66.52 70.07 -76.39
N GLY A 550 -67.18 69.11 -77.05
CA GLY A 550 -67.99 69.37 -78.25
C GLY A 550 -69.17 70.31 -77.99
N ILE A 551 -69.86 70.15 -76.85
CA ILE A 551 -70.91 71.08 -76.40
C ILE A 551 -70.32 72.48 -76.14
N ALA A 552 -69.17 72.57 -75.45
CA ALA A 552 -68.53 73.84 -75.16
C ALA A 552 -68.06 74.57 -76.44
N GLN A 553 -67.54 73.85 -77.43
CA GLN A 553 -67.19 74.42 -78.74
C GLN A 553 -68.43 74.85 -79.53
N ALA A 554 -69.52 74.08 -79.52
CA ALA A 554 -70.77 74.50 -80.15
C ALA A 554 -71.29 75.82 -79.55
N LEU A 555 -71.33 75.91 -78.21
CA LEU A 555 -71.73 77.12 -77.47
C LEU A 555 -70.81 78.32 -77.75
N ALA A 556 -69.48 78.11 -77.75
CA ALA A 556 -68.52 79.16 -78.08
C ALA A 556 -68.65 79.63 -79.53
N THR A 557 -69.01 78.73 -80.46
CA THR A 557 -69.23 79.08 -81.88
C THR A 557 -70.55 79.83 -82.05
N GLU A 558 -71.64 79.43 -81.38
CA GLU A 558 -72.90 80.19 -81.37
C GLU A 558 -72.73 81.59 -80.77
N GLU A 559 -72.00 81.74 -79.67
CA GLU A 559 -71.72 83.05 -79.07
C GLU A 559 -70.80 83.92 -79.95
N GLN A 560 -69.80 83.34 -80.63
CA GLN A 560 -69.03 84.06 -81.64
C GLN A 560 -69.94 84.53 -82.80
N VAL A 561 -70.81 83.66 -83.32
CA VAL A 561 -71.76 84.02 -84.39
C VAL A 561 -72.75 85.12 -83.94
N ARG A 562 -73.14 85.12 -82.66
CA ARG A 562 -73.98 86.18 -82.06
C ARG A 562 -73.23 87.49 -81.84
N ALA A 563 -71.93 87.45 -81.51
CA ALA A 563 -71.10 88.63 -81.29
C ALA A 563 -70.64 89.32 -82.59
N TYR A 564 -70.49 88.58 -83.70
CA TYR A 564 -69.96 89.10 -84.97
C TYR A 564 -71.01 89.57 -85.99
N GLY A 565 -72.27 89.76 -85.59
CA GLY A 565 -73.24 90.55 -86.36
C GLY A 565 -73.78 89.90 -87.65
N GLY A 566 -73.58 88.59 -87.84
CA GLY A 566 -74.25 87.81 -88.89
C GLY A 566 -73.33 87.20 -89.96
N PRO A 567 -73.85 86.25 -90.77
CA PRO A 567 -73.01 85.23 -91.42
C PRO A 567 -72.07 85.71 -92.53
N GLN A 568 -72.26 86.91 -93.06
CA GLN A 568 -71.51 87.37 -94.24
C GLN A 568 -70.09 87.86 -93.91
N PHE A 569 -69.83 88.35 -92.69
CA PHE A 569 -68.50 88.85 -92.31
C PHE A 569 -67.54 87.74 -91.88
N GLN A 570 -68.03 86.68 -91.23
CA GLN A 570 -67.19 85.58 -90.75
C GLN A 570 -66.43 84.88 -91.90
N VAL A 571 -67.09 84.73 -93.06
CA VAL A 571 -66.46 84.17 -94.27
C VAL A 571 -65.30 85.05 -94.76
N THR A 572 -65.43 86.39 -94.74
CA THR A 572 -64.35 87.28 -95.21
C THR A 572 -63.10 87.18 -94.34
N GLN A 573 -63.25 87.11 -93.01
CA GLN A 573 -62.11 86.97 -92.11
C GLN A 573 -61.49 85.58 -92.18
N GLN A 574 -62.31 84.52 -92.27
CA GLN A 574 -61.84 83.14 -92.34
C GLN A 574 -61.13 82.83 -93.67
N VAL A 575 -61.55 83.47 -94.77
CA VAL A 575 -60.81 83.43 -96.05
C VAL A 575 -59.48 84.16 -95.94
N LEU A 576 -59.42 85.33 -95.29
CA LEU A 576 -58.15 86.05 -95.07
C LEU A 576 -57.16 85.27 -94.19
N THR A 577 -57.60 84.67 -93.08
CA THR A 577 -56.73 83.86 -92.23
C THR A 577 -56.32 82.55 -92.89
N ARG A 578 -57.21 81.88 -93.63
CA ARG A 578 -56.84 80.70 -94.43
C ARG A 578 -55.90 81.04 -95.59
N PHE A 579 -55.97 82.24 -96.18
CA PHE A 579 -54.96 82.70 -97.15
C PHE A 579 -53.60 82.92 -96.47
N ALA A 580 -53.56 83.52 -95.28
CA ALA A 580 -52.32 83.71 -94.53
C ALA A 580 -51.70 82.38 -94.06
N GLU A 581 -52.49 81.48 -93.47
CA GLU A 581 -52.05 80.13 -93.08
C GLU A 581 -51.68 79.27 -94.29
N ALA A 582 -52.38 79.39 -95.42
CA ALA A 582 -52.01 78.67 -96.63
C ALA A 582 -50.64 79.13 -97.16
N ILE A 583 -50.33 80.43 -97.13
CA ILE A 583 -48.99 80.93 -97.49
C ILE A 583 -47.92 80.50 -96.48
N GLN A 584 -48.25 80.43 -95.18
CA GLN A 584 -47.29 80.06 -94.13
C GLN A 584 -47.07 78.54 -94.00
N THR A 585 -48.07 77.72 -94.34
CA THR A 585 -48.05 76.25 -94.21
C THR A 585 -47.78 75.54 -95.53
N SER A 586 -48.07 76.19 -96.68
CA SER A 586 -47.56 75.77 -97.98
C SER A 586 -46.07 76.10 -98.07
N GLY A 587 -45.25 75.34 -97.34
CA GLY A 587 -43.80 75.26 -97.50
C GLY A 587 -43.40 74.58 -98.82
N VAL A 588 -44.04 75.04 -99.91
CA VAL A 588 -43.76 74.65 -101.28
C VAL A 588 -42.78 75.67 -101.82
N ASP A 589 -41.52 75.27 -101.85
CA ASP A 589 -40.78 75.43 -103.09
C ASP A 589 -40.91 74.11 -103.89
N VAL A 590 -40.78 74.23 -105.20
CA VAL A 590 -41.34 73.37 -106.26
C VAL A 590 -40.96 71.85 -106.22
N VAL A 591 -41.92 71.00 -106.63
CA VAL A 591 -41.91 69.54 -107.06
C VAL A 591 -41.78 68.33 -106.10
N PRO A 592 -42.84 67.49 -106.07
CA PRO A 592 -42.75 66.01 -106.14
C PRO A 592 -43.59 65.27 -107.25
N ARG A 593 -43.38 63.93 -107.37
CA ARG A 593 -44.34 62.82 -107.66
C ARG A 593 -43.76 61.46 -107.21
N VAL A 594 -44.57 60.71 -106.45
CA VAL A 594 -45.17 59.36 -106.73
C VAL A 594 -44.57 58.51 -107.89
N VAL A 595 -44.19 57.21 -107.85
CA VAL A 595 -44.57 55.87 -107.29
C VAL A 595 -45.60 54.97 -108.06
N VAL A 596 -45.21 53.68 -108.28
CA VAL A 596 -45.99 52.42 -108.56
C VAL A 596 -46.59 52.11 -109.96
N SER A 597 -46.18 50.93 -110.50
CA SER A 597 -46.94 49.89 -111.29
C SER A 597 -46.14 49.36 -112.52
N GLY A 598 -46.19 48.09 -112.95
CA GLY A 598 -46.74 46.86 -112.32
C GLY A 598 -47.25 45.77 -113.31
N GLY A 599 -46.61 44.58 -113.39
CA GLY A 599 -47.10 43.42 -114.17
C GLY A 599 -46.01 42.44 -114.70
N ASN A 600 -46.28 41.13 -114.59
CA ASN A 600 -45.49 39.91 -114.93
C ASN A 600 -44.33 39.90 -115.97
N ASN A 601 -43.37 39.03 -115.62
CA ASN A 601 -42.40 38.29 -116.45
C ASN A 601 -41.18 39.02 -117.07
N ALA A 602 -40.09 38.24 -117.10
CA ALA A 602 -38.78 38.49 -117.70
C ALA A 602 -37.87 39.56 -117.03
N GLU A 603 -36.67 39.08 -116.73
CA GLU A 603 -35.36 39.72 -116.55
C GLU A 603 -35.20 41.22 -116.89
N GLY A 604 -34.43 41.94 -116.04
CA GLY A 604 -33.52 42.99 -116.53
C GLY A 604 -33.81 44.46 -116.18
N GLY A 605 -33.59 44.84 -114.91
CA GLY A 605 -32.94 46.09 -114.44
C GLY A 605 -33.17 47.49 -115.05
N SER A 606 -33.34 48.49 -114.15
CA SER A 606 -33.11 49.96 -114.29
C SER A 606 -34.11 50.77 -115.18
N SER A 607 -34.46 52.06 -114.95
CA SER A 607 -34.27 53.00 -113.82
C SER A 607 -35.12 54.32 -113.95
N ALA A 608 -35.48 54.95 -112.81
CA ALA A 608 -35.70 56.41 -112.54
C ALA A 608 -36.91 57.29 -113.07
N SER A 609 -37.38 58.19 -112.17
CA SER A 609 -38.10 59.50 -112.37
C SER A 609 -39.61 59.54 -112.76
N SER A 610 -40.41 60.61 -112.58
CA SER A 610 -40.40 61.78 -111.65
C SER A 610 -41.62 62.76 -111.81
N ASN A 611 -41.84 63.56 -110.77
CA ASN A 611 -42.31 64.96 -110.60
C ASN A 611 -42.97 65.82 -111.72
N VAL A 612 -44.21 65.55 -112.20
CA VAL A 612 -44.98 66.49 -113.08
C VAL A 612 -46.50 66.65 -112.76
N MET A 613 -46.99 66.39 -111.53
CA MET A 613 -48.45 66.49 -111.22
C MET A 613 -48.75 67.57 -110.19
N GLU A 614 -47.86 67.74 -109.22
CA GLU A 614 -47.93 68.79 -108.22
C GLU A 614 -47.67 70.20 -108.81
N GLY A 615 -47.31 70.30 -110.11
CA GLY A 615 -47.33 71.54 -110.89
C GLY A 615 -48.62 71.78 -111.72
N LEU A 616 -49.53 70.81 -111.80
CA LEU A 616 -50.82 70.92 -112.52
C LEU A 616 -52.02 70.91 -111.58
N LEU A 617 -51.90 70.26 -110.41
CA LEU A 617 -52.87 70.41 -109.31
C LEU A 617 -52.93 71.87 -108.81
N THR A 618 -51.82 72.61 -108.86
CA THR A 618 -51.75 74.04 -108.57
C THR A 618 -52.46 74.92 -109.61
N MET A 619 -52.73 74.41 -110.82
CA MET A 619 -53.48 75.13 -111.85
C MET A 619 -54.97 74.77 -111.84
N LEU A 620 -55.32 73.50 -111.57
CA LEU A 620 -56.72 73.05 -111.42
C LEU A 620 -57.41 73.56 -110.14
N LEU A 621 -56.64 73.95 -109.10
CA LEU A 621 -57.19 74.61 -107.91
C LEU A 621 -57.62 76.08 -108.15
N SER A 622 -57.38 76.64 -109.33
CA SER A 622 -57.82 78.01 -109.66
C SER A 622 -59.17 78.12 -110.41
N GLU A 623 -59.76 76.99 -110.84
CA GLU A 623 -60.86 76.99 -111.82
C GLU A 623 -62.22 76.45 -111.31
N ARG A 624 -62.32 75.99 -110.05
CA ARG A 624 -63.56 75.37 -109.49
C ARG A 624 -63.72 75.56 -107.97
N PHE A 625 -63.77 76.77 -107.42
CA PHE A 625 -64.93 77.68 -107.50
C PHE A 625 -66.17 77.18 -108.26
N GLY A 626 -67.09 76.54 -107.53
CA GLY A 626 -68.41 76.08 -108.02
C GLY A 626 -68.37 74.72 -108.72
N VAL A 627 -69.41 73.89 -108.74
CA VAL A 627 -70.81 73.90 -108.23
C VAL A 627 -71.05 72.38 -107.90
N MET A 628 -71.90 71.91 -106.97
CA MET A 628 -73.33 72.19 -106.88
C MET A 628 -73.88 72.05 -105.47
N ALA A 629 -74.56 73.11 -105.01
CA ALA A 629 -75.86 72.90 -104.41
C ALA A 629 -76.86 72.74 -105.56
N ASP A 630 -77.63 71.66 -105.56
CA ASP A 630 -79.01 71.73 -106.02
C ASP A 630 -79.88 70.78 -105.17
N GLU A 631 -81.18 70.95 -105.24
CA GLU A 631 -82.14 70.58 -104.18
C GLU A 631 -82.24 69.07 -103.84
N SER A 632 -82.57 68.81 -102.55
CA SER A 632 -83.35 67.64 -102.08
C SER A 632 -82.67 66.25 -102.18
N ALA A 633 -83.13 65.17 -101.51
CA ALA A 633 -84.24 64.99 -100.59
C ALA A 633 -83.93 63.93 -99.51
N LYS A 634 -84.76 63.95 -98.45
CA LYS A 634 -84.84 63.04 -97.30
C LYS A 634 -84.83 61.53 -97.65
N ALA A 635 -84.15 60.73 -96.83
CA ALA A 635 -84.57 59.39 -96.43
C ALA A 635 -84.16 59.13 -94.95
N PRO A 636 -84.88 58.34 -94.16
CA PRO A 636 -85.09 58.67 -92.75
C PRO A 636 -84.14 58.01 -91.73
N ARG A 637 -84.15 58.57 -90.51
CA ARG A 637 -83.49 58.06 -89.30
C ARG A 637 -84.04 56.67 -88.94
N SER A 638 -83.18 55.78 -88.43
CA SER A 638 -83.66 54.58 -87.75
C SER A 638 -84.33 54.95 -86.42
N PRO A 639 -85.41 54.26 -86.02
CA PRO A 639 -86.11 54.54 -84.77
C PRO A 639 -85.25 54.34 -83.51
N GLU A 640 -84.13 53.61 -83.60
CA GLU A 640 -83.15 53.47 -82.50
C GLU A 640 -82.52 54.80 -82.09
N ALA A 641 -82.23 55.71 -83.03
CA ALA A 641 -81.51 56.94 -82.73
C ALA A 641 -82.35 57.96 -81.92
N ASP A 642 -83.66 58.02 -82.19
CA ASP A 642 -84.58 58.86 -81.41
C ASP A 642 -85.00 58.16 -80.10
N ALA A 643 -85.08 56.82 -80.07
CA ALA A 643 -85.24 56.05 -78.81
C ALA A 643 -84.07 56.25 -77.84
N LEU A 644 -82.82 56.19 -78.33
CA LEU A 644 -81.61 56.43 -77.53
C LEU A 644 -81.59 57.84 -76.94
N ARG A 645 -82.05 58.85 -77.70
CA ARG A 645 -82.20 60.23 -77.23
C ARG A 645 -83.23 60.36 -76.10
N GLU A 646 -84.35 59.65 -76.18
CA GLU A 646 -85.34 59.67 -75.09
C GLU A 646 -84.82 58.95 -73.83
N GLN A 647 -84.02 57.90 -74.01
CA GLN A 647 -83.37 57.17 -72.92
C GLN A 647 -82.34 58.05 -72.20
N ILE A 648 -81.44 58.70 -72.95
CA ILE A 648 -80.42 59.61 -72.41
C ILE A 648 -81.08 60.82 -71.71
N ARG A 649 -82.21 61.34 -72.22
CA ARG A 649 -82.96 62.41 -71.54
C ARG A 649 -83.51 61.95 -70.18
N LYS A 650 -84.02 60.71 -70.07
CA LYS A 650 -84.53 60.16 -68.80
C LYS A 650 -83.41 59.90 -67.77
N ASP A 651 -82.23 59.46 -68.20
CA ASP A 651 -81.11 59.23 -67.28
C ASP A 651 -80.50 60.54 -66.76
N MET A 652 -80.52 61.61 -67.56
CA MET A 652 -80.11 62.96 -67.14
C MET A 652 -81.04 63.57 -66.06
N GLU A 653 -82.28 63.12 -65.93
CA GLU A 653 -83.18 63.54 -64.82
C GLU A 653 -82.97 62.73 -63.54
N LYS A 654 -82.31 61.57 -63.60
CA LYS A 654 -82.08 60.66 -62.45
C LYS A 654 -80.78 60.88 -61.68
N LYS A 655 -79.90 61.77 -62.15
CA LYS A 655 -78.60 62.09 -61.52
C LYS A 655 -78.46 63.58 -61.22
N LYS A 656 -79.42 64.11 -60.47
CA LYS A 656 -79.27 65.35 -59.71
C LYS A 656 -78.99 65.01 -58.25
#